data_AF-A0A1M5EI21-F1
#
_entry.id   AF-A0A1M5EI21-F1
#
_cell.length_a   1.000
_cell.length_b   1.000
_cell.length_c   1.000
_cell.angle_alpha   90.00
_cell.angle_beta   90.00
_cell.angle_gamma   90.00
#
_symmetry.space_group_name_H-M   'P 1'
#
loop_
_entity.id
_entity.type
_entity.pdbx_description
1 polymer ?
#
loop_
_entity_poly.entity_id
_entity_poly.type
_entity_poly.pdbx_seq_one_letter_code
_entity_poly.pdbx_strand_id
1 'polypeptide(L)'
;YDNPFHFVSAIINERGERYQIDYTPTGHVQREVTFDGRQFVYEYDAHTQLTAKTEIGSEGTELTTRYAYDAQGKLIGKTLPDESTIQYSYDLLGNLTGVDDGRWPLAYAYDVLGRLTTEHQGWATTGYRYDALGHITAQLLPDGQQLDYDFQHGRLHQVNLNGHCLTQHQYQVSGLETRRTQGALSSHFQYDETGRLTEHRVSQAQQQTLFRRYQYNRSGNLTQVEDNLRGLTQYHYDPLDRLTQVRGSLSENFAHDPAGNLIQSRQSNVEGNRLLFQGDRHYQYDEFGNLIQEARGTNQSLVTRYQYDGQHRLTHVEKPDGTLAEYQYDAFGRRTHKTVTDKTGHQTTTEFLWQGDKLLAESGERHYQTYLYEYGSFKPLALVTGEGADNATPYFYHLDQIGTPLEITDVEGRVAWSVDYHSYGNVAYQRKADIVSPLRFQGQYYDEETGLHYNRHRYYSPDSGRFITPDPIGLAGGLNNYQYVVNPTGWVDPLGLSQCLGSCAGAIRRAFLNNKWGYLTSSERSALLQQKVELNAERWVREYEVNLGQRYPGLNPHFVDKHGPDIPLSPNLASRAIDGSHPRTGAPGRFPQPSSQFKDWQTQRNIINEAITREARGLPKYNGFDSQGNPVVTGTYHETVGRGFTKNRQNLSQPHFNPNYTKWTIRFDAGTGQPFTGYPTP
;
A
#
# COMPACT_ATOMS: atom_id res chain seq x y z
N TYR A 1 -25.70 -10.35 21.72
CA TYR A 1 -26.62 -9.37 21.12
C TYR A 1 -27.57 -8.90 22.21
N ASP A 2 -27.19 -7.84 22.91
CA ASP A 2 -27.96 -7.31 24.07
C ASP A 2 -27.93 -5.77 24.12
N ASN A 3 -27.68 -5.10 22.99
CA ASN A 3 -27.75 -3.64 22.85
C ASN A 3 -28.92 -3.21 21.93
N PRO A 4 -29.36 -1.94 22.01
CA PRO A 4 -30.48 -1.42 21.20
C PRO A 4 -30.27 -1.47 19.68
N PHE A 5 -29.02 -1.57 19.22
CA PHE A 5 -28.66 -1.64 17.80
C PHE A 5 -28.63 -3.08 17.26
N HIS A 6 -28.85 -4.09 18.12
CA HIS A 6 -28.66 -5.51 17.80
C HIS A 6 -27.26 -5.82 17.25
N PHE A 7 -26.25 -5.08 17.70
CA PHE A 7 -24.85 -5.38 17.38
C PHE A 7 -24.32 -6.54 18.25
N VAL A 8 -23.22 -7.16 17.81
CA VAL A 8 -22.52 -8.18 18.58
C VAL A 8 -21.92 -7.53 19.82
N SER A 9 -22.37 -7.94 21.00
CA SER A 9 -21.90 -7.39 22.28
C SER A 9 -20.94 -8.31 23.03
N ALA A 10 -20.98 -9.61 22.72
CA ALA A 10 -20.04 -10.56 23.26
C ALA A 10 -19.86 -11.75 22.31
N ILE A 11 -18.65 -12.30 22.31
CA ILE A 11 -18.27 -13.51 21.60
C ILE A 11 -17.75 -14.50 22.65
N ILE A 12 -18.17 -15.75 22.57
CA ILE A 12 -17.62 -16.84 23.38
C ILE A 12 -16.86 -17.76 22.41
N ASN A 13 -15.57 -17.96 22.65
CA ASN A 13 -14.76 -18.82 21.80
C ASN A 13 -14.92 -20.31 22.17
N GLU A 14 -14.23 -21.18 21.45
CA GLU A 14 -14.29 -22.64 21.57
C GLU A 14 -13.77 -23.16 22.93
N ARG A 15 -13.09 -22.31 23.70
CA ARG A 15 -12.63 -22.59 25.07
C ARG A 15 -13.56 -22.02 26.14
N GLY A 16 -14.63 -21.33 25.77
CA GLY A 16 -15.55 -20.68 26.69
C GLY A 16 -15.08 -19.30 27.18
N GLU A 17 -13.98 -18.77 26.64
CA GLU A 17 -13.47 -17.44 26.96
C GLU A 17 -14.36 -16.37 26.29
N ARG A 18 -14.50 -15.21 26.93
CA ARG A 18 -15.44 -14.15 26.50
C ARG A 18 -14.70 -12.92 26.01
N TYR A 19 -15.04 -12.46 24.82
CA TYR A 19 -14.73 -11.13 24.29
C TYR A 19 -15.96 -10.24 24.48
N GLN A 20 -15.80 -8.99 24.90
CA GLN A 20 -16.89 -8.04 25.08
C GLN A 20 -16.70 -6.79 24.23
N ILE A 21 -17.79 -6.26 23.66
CA ILE A 21 -17.82 -5.03 22.87
C ILE A 21 -18.93 -4.12 23.41
N ASP A 22 -18.53 -2.95 23.89
CA ASP A 22 -19.43 -1.90 24.34
C ASP A 22 -19.51 -0.80 23.28
N TYR A 23 -20.69 -0.21 23.10
CA TYR A 23 -20.94 0.79 22.05
C TYR A 23 -21.39 2.13 22.63
N THR A 24 -21.00 3.20 21.97
CA THR A 24 -21.54 4.55 22.20
C THR A 24 -23.04 4.61 21.82
N PRO A 25 -23.79 5.63 22.30
CA PRO A 25 -25.18 5.85 21.89
C PRO A 25 -25.39 6.12 20.39
N THR A 26 -24.32 6.41 19.63
CA THR A 26 -24.34 6.59 18.17
C THR A 26 -23.97 5.32 17.41
N GLY A 27 -23.63 4.23 18.11
CA GLY A 27 -23.34 2.92 17.52
C GLY A 27 -21.87 2.66 17.18
N HIS A 28 -20.95 3.59 17.47
CA HIS A 28 -19.51 3.33 17.37
C HIS A 28 -19.01 2.51 18.56
N VAL A 29 -18.00 1.67 18.34
CA VAL A 29 -17.35 0.90 19.42
C VAL A 29 -16.75 1.86 20.43
N GLN A 30 -17.15 1.76 21.69
CA GLN A 30 -16.60 2.57 22.78
C GLN A 30 -15.47 1.84 23.49
N ARG A 31 -15.65 0.55 23.73
CA ARG A 31 -14.70 -0.26 24.47
C ARG A 31 -14.75 -1.71 24.02
N GLU A 32 -13.60 -2.35 24.02
CA GLU A 32 -13.45 -3.79 23.83
C GLU A 32 -12.73 -4.39 25.03
N VAL A 33 -13.10 -5.62 25.40
CA VAL A 33 -12.36 -6.45 26.34
C VAL A 33 -12.05 -7.78 25.65
N THR A 34 -10.77 -8.09 25.47
CA THR A 34 -10.33 -9.26 24.73
C THR A 34 -10.44 -10.54 25.56
N PHE A 35 -10.35 -11.70 24.88
CA PHE A 35 -10.30 -13.01 25.55
C PHE A 35 -9.19 -13.12 26.59
N ASP A 36 -8.13 -12.33 26.41
CA ASP A 36 -6.89 -12.41 27.14
C ASP A 36 -6.76 -11.30 28.22
N GLY A 37 -7.84 -10.53 28.43
CA GLY A 37 -8.03 -9.57 29.53
C GLY A 37 -7.70 -8.12 29.21
N ARG A 38 -7.09 -7.84 28.05
CA ARG A 38 -6.74 -6.50 27.60
C ARG A 38 -7.98 -5.70 27.25
N GLN A 39 -7.89 -4.38 27.33
CA GLN A 39 -8.99 -3.50 26.99
C GLN A 39 -8.55 -2.47 25.97
N PHE A 40 -9.49 -2.07 25.13
CA PHE A 40 -9.32 -0.99 24.17
C PHE A 40 -10.43 0.01 24.41
N VAL A 41 -10.10 1.29 24.55
CA VAL A 41 -11.06 2.37 24.71
C VAL A 41 -10.90 3.35 23.56
N TYR A 42 -12.02 3.75 22.96
CA TYR A 42 -12.04 4.60 21.77
C TYR A 42 -12.81 5.89 22.07
N GLU A 43 -12.20 7.01 21.71
CA GLU A 43 -12.79 8.35 21.83
C GLU A 43 -13.02 8.94 20.45
N TYR A 44 -14.15 9.61 20.27
CA TYR A 44 -14.54 10.22 18.99
C TYR A 44 -14.90 11.69 19.16
N ASP A 45 -14.62 12.48 18.13
CA ASP A 45 -15.12 13.86 18.04
C ASP A 45 -16.60 13.93 17.60
N ALA A 46 -17.12 15.15 17.50
CA ALA A 46 -18.49 15.40 17.03
C ALA A 46 -18.74 14.98 15.57
N HIS A 47 -17.69 14.79 14.77
CA HIS A 47 -17.75 14.31 13.39
C HIS A 47 -17.51 12.80 13.30
N THR A 48 -17.55 12.08 14.43
CA THR A 48 -17.34 10.62 14.53
C THR A 48 -15.94 10.14 14.13
N GLN A 49 -14.95 11.04 14.16
CA GLN A 49 -13.56 10.73 13.89
C GLN A 49 -12.86 10.28 15.17
N LEU A 50 -12.03 9.23 15.09
CA LEU A 50 -11.32 8.67 16.25
C LEU A 50 -10.24 9.65 16.74
N THR A 51 -10.41 10.26 17.92
CA THR A 51 -9.44 11.22 18.48
C THR A 51 -8.43 10.58 19.41
N ALA A 52 -8.78 9.47 20.06
CA ALA A 52 -7.86 8.70 20.89
C ALA A 52 -8.22 7.21 20.89
N LYS A 53 -7.17 6.38 20.94
CA LYS A 53 -7.25 4.95 21.23
C LYS A 53 -6.36 4.68 22.44
N THR A 54 -6.95 4.17 23.51
CA THR A 54 -6.23 3.76 24.72
C THR A 54 -6.25 2.25 24.84
N GLU A 55 -5.07 1.63 24.85
CA GLU A 55 -4.88 0.20 25.10
C GLU A 55 -4.54 0.04 26.58
N ILE A 56 -5.32 -0.75 27.32
CA ILE A 56 -5.13 -1.01 28.74
C ILE A 56 -4.69 -2.47 28.88
N GLY A 57 -3.48 -2.68 29.38
CA GLY A 57 -2.91 -4.00 29.61
C GLY A 57 -3.65 -4.76 30.71
N SER A 58 -3.40 -6.07 30.80
CA SER A 58 -4.02 -6.92 31.83
C SER A 58 -3.67 -6.52 33.27
N GLU A 59 -2.59 -5.77 33.47
CA GLU A 59 -2.16 -5.25 34.79
C GLU A 59 -2.54 -3.78 35.00
N GLY A 60 -3.12 -3.12 33.98
CA GLY A 60 -3.70 -1.78 34.06
C GLY A 60 -2.84 -0.66 33.48
N THR A 61 -1.68 -0.93 32.87
CA THR A 61 -0.92 0.12 32.18
C THR A 61 -1.67 0.59 30.94
N GLU A 62 -1.67 1.91 30.72
CA GLU A 62 -2.36 2.54 29.60
C GLU A 62 -1.37 3.03 28.54
N LEU A 63 -1.61 2.65 27.28
CA LEU A 63 -0.93 3.18 26.10
C LEU A 63 -1.95 3.97 25.27
N THR A 64 -1.84 5.29 25.29
CA THR A 64 -2.77 6.17 24.54
C THR A 64 -2.13 6.68 23.26
N THR A 65 -2.76 6.42 22.12
CA THR A 65 -2.45 7.07 20.84
C THR A 65 -3.51 8.12 20.54
N ARG A 66 -3.10 9.34 20.17
CA ARG A 66 -4.00 10.44 19.82
C ARG A 66 -3.90 10.79 18.34
N TYR A 67 -5.00 11.27 17.76
CA TYR A 67 -5.11 11.58 16.34
C TYR A 67 -5.64 13.00 16.15
N ALA A 68 -5.06 13.73 15.20
CA ALA A 68 -5.46 15.08 14.83
C ALA A 68 -5.86 15.13 13.36
N TYR A 69 -6.96 15.83 13.06
CA TYR A 69 -7.53 15.94 11.72
C TYR A 69 -7.57 17.39 11.24
N ASP A 70 -7.48 17.59 9.93
CA ASP A 70 -7.78 18.88 9.31
C ASP A 70 -9.31 19.12 9.19
N ALA A 71 -9.69 20.32 8.75
CA ALA A 71 -11.09 20.69 8.55
C ALA A 71 -11.81 19.91 7.42
N GLN A 72 -11.09 19.09 6.65
CA GLN A 72 -11.63 18.17 5.63
C GLN A 72 -11.66 16.72 6.13
N GLY A 73 -11.28 16.49 7.39
CA GLY A 73 -11.28 15.20 8.04
C GLY A 73 -10.08 14.30 7.70
N LYS A 74 -9.00 14.82 7.11
CA LYS A 74 -7.77 14.06 6.86
C LYS A 74 -6.89 14.05 8.10
N LEU A 75 -6.28 12.91 8.39
CA LEU A 75 -5.35 12.76 9.52
C LEU A 75 -4.09 13.58 9.26
N ILE A 76 -3.81 14.61 10.05
CA ILE A 76 -2.61 15.45 9.92
C ILE A 76 -1.56 15.14 10.98
N GLY A 77 -1.95 14.54 12.10
CA GLY A 77 -1.04 14.22 13.19
C GLY A 77 -1.45 12.97 13.96
N LYS A 78 -0.45 12.21 14.41
CA LYS A 78 -0.61 11.08 15.34
C LYS A 78 0.41 11.21 16.46
N THR A 79 -0.04 11.24 17.71
CA THR A 79 0.83 11.24 18.90
C THR A 79 0.81 9.85 19.51
N LEU A 80 1.99 9.25 19.67
CA LEU A 80 2.19 7.91 20.23
C LEU A 80 2.24 7.94 21.77
N PRO A 81 2.17 6.78 22.46
CA PRO A 81 2.24 6.72 23.91
C PRO A 81 3.52 7.28 24.54
N ASP A 82 4.61 7.34 23.77
CA ASP A 82 5.90 7.93 24.19
C ASP A 82 5.99 9.44 23.87
N GLU A 83 4.86 10.08 23.55
CA GLU A 83 4.72 11.49 23.15
C GLU A 83 5.40 11.86 21.82
N SER A 84 6.01 10.90 21.12
CA SER A 84 6.51 11.13 19.76
C SER A 84 5.34 11.37 18.79
N THR A 85 5.58 12.20 17.76
CA THR A 85 4.54 12.60 16.81
C THR A 85 4.90 12.24 15.39
N ILE A 86 3.90 11.77 14.64
CA ILE A 86 3.96 11.54 13.20
C ILE A 86 3.08 12.57 12.51
N GLN A 87 3.63 13.30 11.55
CA GLN A 87 2.93 14.32 10.78
C GLN A 87 2.64 13.83 9.36
N TYR A 88 1.46 14.15 8.85
CA TYR A 88 1.00 13.75 7.52
C TYR A 88 0.72 14.98 6.67
N SER A 89 1.25 14.99 5.46
CA SER A 89 1.05 16.06 4.48
C SER A 89 0.29 15.53 3.27
N TYR A 90 -0.61 16.36 2.73
CA TYR A 90 -1.40 16.00 1.56
C TYR A 90 -1.25 17.06 0.48
N ASP A 91 -1.31 16.63 -0.77
CA ASP A 91 -1.63 17.55 -1.85
C ASP A 91 -3.08 18.00 -1.73
N LEU A 92 -3.40 18.97 -2.57
CA LEU A 92 -4.73 19.54 -2.61
C LEU A 92 -5.80 18.50 -2.99
N LEU A 93 -5.46 17.53 -3.86
CA LEU A 93 -6.37 16.44 -4.27
C LEU A 93 -6.61 15.42 -3.14
N GLY A 94 -5.91 15.55 -2.02
CA GLY A 94 -5.98 14.63 -0.90
C GLY A 94 -5.13 13.38 -1.06
N ASN A 95 -4.18 13.37 -2.00
CA ASN A 95 -3.15 12.34 -2.01
C ASN A 95 -2.10 12.67 -0.94
N LEU A 96 -1.68 11.65 -0.18
CA LEU A 96 -0.62 11.78 0.82
C LEU A 96 0.71 12.10 0.15
N THR A 97 1.30 13.27 0.40
CA THR A 97 2.58 13.70 -0.19
C THR A 97 3.77 13.52 0.74
N GLY A 98 3.55 13.41 2.05
CA GLY A 98 4.63 13.22 2.99
C GLY A 98 4.18 12.64 4.32
N VAL A 99 5.09 11.89 4.95
CA VAL A 99 4.98 11.42 6.34
C VAL A 99 6.30 11.68 7.02
N ASP A 100 6.25 12.36 8.16
CA ASP A 100 7.44 12.70 8.94
C ASP A 100 7.25 12.24 10.39
N ASP A 101 8.08 11.29 10.81
CA ASP A 101 8.19 10.78 12.18
C ASP A 101 9.43 11.29 12.91
N GLY A 102 10.15 12.25 12.31
CA GLY A 102 11.41 12.80 12.80
C GLY A 102 12.62 11.88 12.64
N ARG A 103 12.48 10.71 12.02
CA ARG A 103 13.56 9.71 11.86
C ARG A 103 13.73 9.25 10.42
N TRP A 104 12.66 8.79 9.78
CA TRP A 104 12.65 8.21 8.43
C TRP A 104 11.55 8.84 7.57
N PRO A 105 11.79 10.04 7.01
CA PRO A 105 10.78 10.75 6.27
C PRO A 105 10.42 10.02 4.98
N LEU A 106 9.13 10.03 4.65
CA LEU A 106 8.57 9.47 3.44
C LEU A 106 7.99 10.59 2.59
N ALA A 107 8.21 10.53 1.28
CA ALA A 107 7.61 11.49 0.35
C ALA A 107 7.05 10.80 -0.90
N TYR A 108 5.96 11.35 -1.42
CA TYR A 108 5.22 10.76 -2.52
C TYR A 108 4.84 11.81 -3.56
N ALA A 109 5.00 11.48 -4.83
CA ALA A 109 4.55 12.29 -5.95
C ALA A 109 3.51 11.54 -6.78
N TYR A 110 2.58 12.30 -7.38
CA TYR A 110 1.48 11.75 -8.17
C TYR A 110 1.37 12.43 -9.53
N ASP A 111 0.86 11.70 -10.51
CA ASP A 111 0.44 12.30 -11.77
C ASP A 111 -0.93 12.99 -11.63
N VAL A 112 -1.41 13.61 -12.72
CA VAL A 112 -2.71 14.30 -12.77
C VAL A 112 -3.91 13.38 -12.53
N LEU A 113 -3.69 12.07 -12.69
CA LEU A 113 -4.64 11.02 -12.37
C LEU A 113 -4.49 10.54 -10.93
N GLY A 114 -3.69 11.16 -10.06
CA GLY A 114 -3.49 10.72 -8.68
C GLY A 114 -2.80 9.35 -8.55
N ARG A 115 -2.15 8.85 -9.60
CA ARG A 115 -1.35 7.61 -9.57
C ARG A 115 0.07 7.93 -9.10
N LEU A 116 0.65 7.05 -8.27
CA LEU A 116 1.93 7.27 -7.62
C LEU A 116 3.08 7.24 -8.64
N THR A 117 3.76 8.35 -8.89
CA THR A 117 4.89 8.38 -9.82
C THR A 117 6.24 8.26 -9.14
N THR A 118 6.30 8.57 -7.84
CA THR A 118 7.55 8.54 -7.07
C THR A 118 7.26 8.24 -5.61
N GLU A 119 8.02 7.31 -5.03
CA GLU A 119 8.09 7.03 -3.59
C GLU A 119 9.54 7.27 -3.14
N HIS A 120 9.70 8.05 -2.07
CA HIS A 120 10.99 8.37 -1.46
C HIS A 120 10.99 7.93 0.01
N GLN A 121 12.04 7.23 0.44
CA GLN A 121 12.23 6.73 1.80
C GLN A 121 13.71 6.81 2.19
N GLY A 122 14.06 7.65 3.17
CA GLY A 122 15.47 7.88 3.50
C GLY A 122 16.26 8.42 2.30
N TRP A 123 17.29 7.70 1.84
CA TRP A 123 18.05 8.08 0.63
C TRP A 123 17.46 7.52 -0.67
N ALA A 124 16.58 6.52 -0.57
CA ALA A 124 16.12 5.73 -1.69
C ALA A 124 14.91 6.37 -2.40
N THR A 125 14.94 6.38 -3.74
CA THR A 125 13.82 6.85 -4.56
C THR A 125 13.42 5.78 -5.57
N THR A 126 12.14 5.41 -5.58
CA THR A 126 11.56 4.52 -6.58
C THR A 126 10.63 5.32 -7.49
N GLY A 127 10.78 5.17 -8.80
CA GLY A 127 9.95 5.82 -9.80
C GLY A 127 9.00 4.85 -10.50
N TYR A 128 7.82 5.32 -10.92
CA TYR A 128 6.83 4.52 -11.64
C TYR A 128 6.31 5.21 -12.89
N ARG A 129 6.06 4.42 -13.93
CA ARG A 129 5.34 4.83 -15.14
C ARG A 129 4.17 3.91 -15.39
N TYR A 130 3.11 4.45 -15.98
CA TYR A 130 1.87 3.73 -16.22
C TYR A 130 1.43 3.81 -17.67
N ASP A 131 0.74 2.75 -18.14
CA ASP A 131 -0.08 2.83 -19.35
C ASP A 131 -1.42 3.54 -19.08
N ALA A 132 -2.25 3.68 -20.13
CA ALA A 132 -3.59 4.24 -20.02
C ALA A 132 -4.54 3.36 -19.18
N LEU A 133 -4.27 2.05 -19.09
CA LEU A 133 -5.00 1.07 -18.28
C LEU A 133 -4.52 1.00 -16.82
N GLY A 134 -3.54 1.84 -16.46
CA GLY A 134 -3.08 2.02 -15.09
C GLY A 134 -2.18 0.88 -14.62
N HIS A 135 -1.72 0.03 -15.54
CA HIS A 135 -0.66 -0.92 -15.25
C HIS A 135 0.67 -0.18 -15.16
N ILE A 136 1.51 -0.57 -14.20
CA ILE A 136 2.90 -0.11 -14.12
C ILE A 136 3.62 -0.72 -15.32
N THR A 137 4.14 0.14 -16.21
CA THR A 137 4.92 -0.26 -17.39
C THR A 137 6.42 -0.11 -17.18
N ALA A 138 6.84 0.71 -16.24
CA ALA A 138 8.25 0.78 -15.84
C ALA A 138 8.38 1.16 -14.36
N GLN A 139 9.43 0.65 -13.73
CA GLN A 139 9.86 0.98 -12.38
C GLN A 139 11.36 1.28 -12.36
N LEU A 140 11.73 2.46 -11.87
CA LEU A 140 13.13 2.81 -11.57
C LEU A 140 13.40 2.45 -10.11
N LEU A 141 14.39 1.60 -9.88
CA LEU A 141 14.80 1.13 -8.56
C LEU A 141 15.75 2.13 -7.88
N PRO A 142 15.87 2.10 -6.54
CA PRO A 142 16.72 3.03 -5.79
C PRO A 142 18.20 3.07 -6.20
N ASP A 143 18.73 1.94 -6.67
CA ASP A 143 20.11 1.81 -7.14
C ASP A 143 20.29 2.15 -8.62
N GLY A 144 19.24 2.68 -9.27
CA GLY A 144 19.26 3.09 -10.67
C GLY A 144 18.94 1.98 -11.68
N GLN A 145 18.74 0.74 -11.23
CA GLN A 145 18.26 -0.33 -12.10
C GLN A 145 16.84 -0.04 -12.61
N GLN A 146 16.53 -0.47 -13.83
CA GLN A 146 15.22 -0.27 -14.47
C GLN A 146 14.52 -1.60 -14.73
N LEU A 147 13.26 -1.68 -14.30
CA LEU A 147 12.34 -2.76 -14.66
C LEU A 147 11.33 -2.24 -15.67
N ASP A 148 11.11 -2.97 -16.76
CA ASP A 148 10.05 -2.69 -17.72
C ASP A 148 9.08 -3.87 -17.80
N TYR A 149 7.79 -3.56 -17.87
CA TYR A 149 6.71 -4.54 -17.91
C TYR A 149 5.94 -4.39 -19.22
N ASP A 150 6.07 -5.38 -20.09
CA ASP A 150 5.39 -5.42 -21.37
C ASP A 150 4.07 -6.18 -21.24
N PHE A 151 2.98 -5.59 -21.71
CA PHE A 151 1.66 -6.21 -21.69
C PHE A 151 1.17 -6.53 -23.11
N GLN A 152 0.61 -7.72 -23.29
CA GLN A 152 -0.09 -8.14 -24.51
C GLN A 152 -1.52 -8.55 -24.17
N HIS A 153 -2.50 -7.97 -24.88
CA HIS A 153 -3.92 -8.22 -24.63
C HIS A 153 -4.34 -8.04 -23.15
N GLY A 154 -3.74 -7.05 -22.48
CA GLY A 154 -4.01 -6.73 -21.07
C GLY A 154 -3.39 -7.68 -20.05
N ARG A 155 -2.47 -8.56 -20.46
CA ARG A 155 -1.73 -9.49 -19.58
C ARG A 155 -0.25 -9.25 -19.68
N LEU A 156 0.46 -9.42 -18.56
CA LEU A 156 1.92 -9.35 -18.55
C LEU A 156 2.45 -10.36 -19.56
N HIS A 157 3.34 -9.95 -20.45
CA HIS A 157 3.98 -10.81 -21.42
C HIS A 157 5.46 -10.98 -21.10
N GLN A 158 6.14 -9.91 -20.69
CA GLN A 158 7.58 -9.92 -20.46
C GLN A 158 7.95 -8.91 -19.37
N VAL A 159 8.96 -9.27 -18.59
CA VAL A 159 9.64 -8.39 -17.64
C VAL A 159 11.08 -8.23 -18.13
N ASN A 160 11.55 -6.99 -18.24
CA ASN A 160 12.93 -6.68 -18.57
C ASN A 160 13.63 -6.08 -17.35
N LEU A 161 14.91 -6.41 -17.18
CA LEU A 161 15.83 -5.77 -16.23
C LEU A 161 16.94 -5.10 -17.04
N ASN A 162 17.08 -3.78 -16.89
CA ASN A 162 18.09 -2.96 -17.58
C ASN A 162 18.09 -3.19 -19.11
N GLY A 163 16.91 -3.31 -19.72
CA GLY A 163 16.73 -3.56 -21.15
C GLY A 163 16.93 -5.02 -21.60
N HIS A 164 17.28 -5.94 -20.69
CA HIS A 164 17.42 -7.36 -20.98
C HIS A 164 16.20 -8.15 -20.50
N CYS A 165 15.74 -9.11 -21.30
CA CYS A 165 14.62 -9.97 -20.93
C CYS A 165 14.96 -10.79 -19.68
N LEU A 166 14.22 -10.56 -18.60
CA LEU A 166 14.34 -11.29 -17.34
C LEU A 166 13.42 -12.52 -17.35
N THR A 167 12.13 -12.32 -17.66
CA THR A 167 11.13 -13.39 -17.78
C THR A 167 10.12 -13.14 -18.89
N GLN A 168 9.61 -14.21 -19.51
CA GLN A 168 8.44 -14.13 -20.40
C GLN A 168 7.35 -15.09 -19.96
N HIS A 169 6.10 -14.72 -20.19
CA HIS A 169 4.92 -15.34 -19.62
C HIS A 169 3.87 -15.65 -20.69
N GLN A 170 3.22 -16.81 -20.56
CA GLN A 170 2.07 -17.22 -21.39
C GLN A 170 0.93 -17.66 -20.49
N TYR A 171 -0.29 -17.31 -20.86
CA TYR A 171 -1.49 -17.53 -20.05
C TYR A 171 -2.56 -18.23 -20.85
N GLN A 172 -3.33 -19.09 -20.19
CA GLN A 172 -4.61 -19.59 -20.73
C GLN A 172 -5.71 -18.52 -20.62
N VAL A 173 -6.84 -18.74 -21.30
CA VAL A 173 -7.94 -17.75 -21.38
C VAL A 173 -8.49 -17.36 -20.00
N SER A 174 -8.44 -18.24 -18.99
CA SER A 174 -8.85 -17.91 -17.61
C SER A 174 -7.89 -16.99 -16.85
N GLY A 175 -6.72 -16.68 -17.41
CA GLY A 175 -5.72 -15.79 -16.81
C GLY A 175 -4.70 -16.48 -15.91
N LEU A 176 -4.69 -17.81 -15.85
CA LEU A 176 -3.64 -18.59 -15.19
C LEU A 176 -2.43 -18.75 -16.12
N GLU A 177 -1.22 -18.61 -15.57
CA GLU A 177 0.02 -18.72 -16.33
C GLU A 177 0.30 -20.19 -16.65
N THR A 178 0.47 -20.53 -17.92
CA THR A 178 0.75 -21.90 -18.39
C THR A 178 2.23 -22.13 -18.70
N ARG A 179 2.97 -21.07 -19.01
CA ARG A 179 4.41 -21.16 -19.32
C ARG A 179 5.17 -19.91 -18.89
N ARG A 180 6.37 -20.13 -18.35
CA ARG A 180 7.36 -19.07 -18.05
C ARG A 180 8.71 -19.42 -18.66
N THR A 181 9.43 -18.43 -19.17
CA THR A 181 10.88 -18.54 -19.45
C THR A 181 11.64 -17.67 -18.46
N GLN A 182 12.74 -18.19 -17.90
CA GLN A 182 13.58 -17.47 -16.95
C GLN A 182 15.01 -18.04 -17.00
N GLY A 183 15.99 -17.20 -17.34
CA GLY A 183 17.33 -17.66 -17.71
C GLY A 183 17.27 -18.69 -18.85
N ALA A 184 18.06 -19.77 -18.74
CA ALA A 184 18.04 -20.89 -19.67
C ALA A 184 16.87 -21.87 -19.48
N LEU A 185 15.97 -21.64 -18.51
CA LEU A 185 14.93 -22.58 -18.11
C LEU A 185 13.54 -22.18 -18.63
N SER A 186 12.71 -23.20 -18.85
CA SER A 186 11.29 -23.04 -19.15
C SER A 186 10.42 -23.80 -18.16
N SER A 187 9.55 -23.09 -17.46
CA SER A 187 8.53 -23.65 -16.58
C SER A 187 7.22 -23.88 -17.33
N HIS A 188 6.56 -25.00 -17.06
CA HIS A 188 5.22 -25.34 -17.53
C HIS A 188 4.32 -25.62 -16.32
N PHE A 189 3.12 -25.05 -16.33
CA PHE A 189 2.16 -25.16 -15.24
C PHE A 189 0.85 -25.76 -15.76
N GLN A 190 0.28 -26.68 -14.98
CA GLN A 190 -1.05 -27.25 -15.22
C GLN A 190 -1.94 -27.01 -14.01
N TYR A 191 -3.23 -26.83 -14.28
CA TYR A 191 -4.22 -26.54 -13.26
C TYR A 191 -5.42 -27.46 -13.40
N ASP A 192 -6.13 -27.67 -12.29
CA ASP A 192 -7.47 -28.26 -12.34
C ASP A 192 -8.54 -27.23 -12.73
N GLU A 193 -9.78 -27.69 -12.83
CA GLU A 193 -10.94 -26.86 -13.22
C GLU A 193 -11.23 -25.73 -12.23
N THR A 194 -10.74 -25.82 -10.99
CA THR A 194 -10.87 -24.78 -9.96
C THR A 194 -9.68 -23.81 -9.93
N GLY A 195 -8.70 -24.00 -10.81
CA GLY A 195 -7.52 -23.16 -10.94
C GLY A 195 -6.40 -23.47 -9.95
N ARG A 196 -6.43 -24.63 -9.27
CA ARG A 196 -5.34 -25.07 -8.38
C ARG A 196 -4.24 -25.73 -9.20
N LEU A 197 -2.98 -25.45 -8.87
CA LEU A 197 -1.82 -26.00 -9.55
C LEU A 197 -1.75 -27.52 -9.33
N THR A 198 -1.84 -28.30 -10.40
CA THR A 198 -1.73 -29.78 -10.36
C THR A 198 -0.35 -30.25 -10.77
N GLU A 199 0.39 -29.44 -11.53
CA GLU A 199 1.71 -29.80 -11.99
C GLU A 199 2.59 -28.58 -12.29
N HIS A 200 3.86 -28.66 -11.90
CA HIS A 200 4.91 -27.72 -12.30
C HIS A 200 6.11 -28.51 -12.81
N ARG A 201 6.54 -28.24 -14.05
CA ARG A 201 7.74 -28.82 -14.64
C ARG A 201 8.69 -27.73 -15.09
N VAL A 202 9.97 -27.92 -14.82
CA VAL A 202 11.05 -27.05 -15.29
C VAL A 202 11.96 -27.85 -16.20
N SER A 203 12.31 -27.30 -17.35
CA SER A 203 13.21 -27.96 -18.31
C SER A 203 14.24 -27.01 -18.89
N GLN A 204 15.38 -27.57 -19.27
CA GLN A 204 16.46 -26.93 -20.02
C GLN A 204 16.71 -27.76 -21.28
N ALA A 205 16.70 -27.14 -22.46
CA ALA A 205 16.92 -27.85 -23.73
C ALA A 205 16.11 -29.17 -23.86
N GLN A 206 14.85 -29.16 -23.40
CA GLN A 206 13.92 -30.31 -23.35
C GLN A 206 14.23 -31.40 -22.32
N GLN A 207 15.36 -31.33 -21.61
CA GLN A 207 15.63 -32.18 -20.46
C GLN A 207 14.96 -31.61 -19.20
N GLN A 208 14.15 -32.42 -18.54
CA GLN A 208 13.47 -32.03 -17.30
C GLN A 208 14.48 -31.95 -16.15
N THR A 209 14.49 -30.81 -15.45
CA THR A 209 15.38 -30.54 -14.30
C THR A 209 14.63 -30.62 -12.97
N LEU A 210 13.42 -30.06 -12.90
CA LEU A 210 12.54 -30.11 -11.73
C LEU A 210 11.14 -30.57 -12.14
N PHE A 211 10.47 -31.37 -11.31
CA PHE A 211 9.05 -31.65 -11.47
C PHE A 211 8.33 -31.80 -10.13
N ARG A 212 7.08 -31.32 -10.10
CA ARG A 212 6.16 -31.47 -8.98
C ARG A 212 4.76 -31.80 -9.48
N ARG A 213 4.10 -32.73 -8.82
CA ARG A 213 2.67 -33.04 -9.00
C ARG A 213 1.93 -32.92 -7.69
N TYR A 214 0.78 -32.28 -7.74
CA TYR A 214 -0.04 -31.97 -6.58
C TYR A 214 -1.39 -32.67 -6.69
N GLN A 215 -1.87 -33.21 -5.58
CA GLN A 215 -3.24 -33.72 -5.47
C GLN A 215 -3.95 -33.04 -4.32
N TYR A 216 -5.25 -32.83 -4.48
CA TYR A 216 -6.08 -32.15 -3.50
C TYR A 216 -7.32 -32.97 -3.19
N ASN A 217 -7.83 -32.83 -1.96
CA ASN A 217 -9.13 -33.35 -1.60
C ASN A 217 -10.26 -32.42 -2.08
N ARG A 218 -11.51 -32.84 -1.80
CA ARG A 218 -12.72 -32.08 -2.14
C ARG A 218 -12.85 -30.75 -1.39
N SER A 219 -12.30 -30.65 -0.18
CA SER A 219 -12.32 -29.41 0.62
C SER A 219 -11.32 -28.37 0.13
N GLY A 220 -10.37 -28.73 -0.73
CA GLY A 220 -9.34 -27.81 -1.19
C GLY A 220 -7.93 -28.16 -0.72
N ASN A 221 -7.79 -29.00 0.32
CA ASN A 221 -6.51 -29.23 0.97
C ASN A 221 -5.59 -30.10 0.11
N LEU A 222 -4.30 -29.76 0.12
CA LEU A 222 -3.25 -30.53 -0.54
C LEU A 222 -3.08 -31.87 0.16
N THR A 223 -3.33 -32.99 -0.51
CA THR A 223 -3.19 -34.33 0.09
C THR A 223 -1.88 -35.00 -0.26
N GLN A 224 -1.26 -34.63 -1.39
CA GLN A 224 -0.06 -35.28 -1.87
C GLN A 224 0.81 -34.34 -2.73
N VAL A 225 2.12 -34.43 -2.56
CA VAL A 225 3.13 -33.88 -3.47
C VAL A 225 4.08 -34.99 -3.90
N GLU A 226 4.25 -35.15 -5.20
CA GLU A 226 5.34 -35.94 -5.79
C GLU A 226 6.38 -34.97 -6.37
N ASP A 227 7.58 -34.96 -5.81
CA ASP A 227 8.69 -34.07 -6.19
C ASP A 227 9.94 -34.91 -6.53
N ASN A 228 10.67 -34.60 -7.62
CA ASN A 228 11.83 -35.40 -8.02
C ASN A 228 13.02 -35.35 -7.08
N LEU A 229 13.16 -34.29 -6.30
CA LEU A 229 14.26 -34.10 -5.35
C LEU A 229 13.88 -34.56 -3.95
N ARG A 230 12.61 -34.41 -3.57
CA ARG A 230 12.10 -34.65 -2.20
C ARG A 230 11.28 -35.93 -2.05
N GLY A 231 10.92 -36.56 -3.17
CA GLY A 231 10.10 -37.76 -3.19
C GLY A 231 8.63 -37.48 -2.93
N LEU A 232 7.93 -38.51 -2.46
CA LEU A 232 6.51 -38.46 -2.15
C LEU A 232 6.27 -37.91 -0.73
N THR A 233 5.41 -36.90 -0.63
CA THR A 233 4.90 -36.36 0.64
C THR A 233 3.38 -36.44 0.67
N GLN A 234 2.81 -36.89 1.79
CA GLN A 234 1.37 -37.05 2.00
C GLN A 234 0.93 -36.25 3.23
N TYR A 235 -0.22 -35.58 3.13
CA TYR A 235 -0.74 -34.68 4.14
C TYR A 235 -2.11 -35.16 4.61
N HIS A 236 -2.34 -35.10 5.92
CA HIS A 236 -3.58 -35.49 6.57
C HIS A 236 -4.11 -34.34 7.42
N TYR A 237 -5.44 -34.19 7.39
CA TYR A 237 -6.15 -33.10 8.05
C TYR A 237 -7.27 -33.66 8.93
N ASP A 238 -7.65 -32.90 9.94
CA ASP A 238 -8.88 -33.13 10.67
C ASP A 238 -10.11 -32.53 9.94
N PRO A 239 -11.34 -32.75 10.43
CA PRO A 239 -12.55 -32.20 9.81
C PRO A 239 -12.67 -30.67 9.81
N LEU A 240 -11.77 -29.95 10.48
CA LEU A 240 -11.67 -28.48 10.47
C LEU A 240 -10.57 -28.00 9.53
N ASP A 241 -10.10 -28.87 8.63
CA ASP A 241 -9.05 -28.61 7.64
C ASP A 241 -7.68 -28.23 8.25
N ARG A 242 -7.44 -28.59 9.52
CA ARG A 242 -6.17 -28.37 10.21
C ARG A 242 -5.23 -29.52 9.94
N LEU A 243 -3.97 -29.22 9.62
CA LEU A 243 -2.95 -30.23 9.33
C LEU A 243 -2.62 -31.03 10.60
N THR A 244 -2.80 -32.35 10.57
CA THR A 244 -2.55 -33.25 11.71
C THR A 244 -1.34 -34.14 11.52
N GLN A 245 -0.97 -34.46 10.28
CA GLN A 245 0.17 -35.34 10.00
C GLN A 245 0.72 -35.11 8.60
N VAL A 246 2.04 -35.19 8.49
CA VAL A 246 2.78 -35.26 7.23
C VAL A 246 3.60 -36.54 7.21
N ARG A 247 3.57 -37.27 6.09
CA ARG A 247 4.35 -38.50 5.86
C ARG A 247 5.19 -38.33 4.61
N GLY A 248 6.43 -38.83 4.66
CA GLY A 248 7.38 -38.74 3.55
C GLY A 248 8.80 -38.88 4.06
N SER A 249 9.74 -38.25 3.37
CA SER A 249 11.14 -38.12 3.81
C SER A 249 11.26 -37.37 5.15
N LEU A 250 10.40 -36.38 5.37
CA LEU A 250 10.20 -35.69 6.64
C LEU A 250 8.80 -36.01 7.17
N SER A 251 8.71 -36.69 8.31
CA SER A 251 7.43 -37.06 8.91
C SER A 251 7.17 -36.25 10.18
N GLU A 252 5.99 -35.67 10.29
CA GLU A 252 5.61 -34.74 11.35
C GLU A 252 4.19 -35.06 11.85
N ASN A 253 3.93 -34.82 13.13
CA ASN A 253 2.60 -34.97 13.72
C ASN A 253 2.25 -33.69 14.49
N PHE A 254 1.00 -33.26 14.37
CA PHE A 254 0.51 -32.02 14.93
C PHE A 254 -0.76 -32.27 15.74
N ALA A 255 -0.87 -31.61 16.88
CA ALA A 255 -2.10 -31.56 17.66
C ALA A 255 -2.57 -30.11 17.76
N HIS A 256 -3.89 -29.93 17.81
CA HIS A 256 -4.52 -28.62 17.91
C HIS A 256 -5.51 -28.64 19.06
N ASP A 257 -5.55 -27.55 19.84
CA ASP A 257 -6.62 -27.36 20.81
C ASP A 257 -7.93 -26.88 20.13
N PRO A 258 -9.06 -26.77 20.84
CA PRO A 258 -10.33 -26.31 20.24
C PRO A 258 -10.28 -24.91 19.63
N ALA A 259 -9.44 -24.00 20.14
CA ALA A 259 -9.26 -22.64 19.61
C ALA A 259 -8.20 -22.56 18.49
N GLY A 260 -7.72 -23.71 17.99
CA GLY A 260 -6.79 -23.78 16.86
C GLY A 260 -5.33 -23.51 17.24
N ASN A 261 -4.97 -23.56 18.52
CA ASN A 261 -3.59 -23.44 18.96
C ASN A 261 -2.83 -24.73 18.61
N LEU A 262 -1.71 -24.60 17.88
CA LEU A 262 -0.78 -25.70 17.63
C LEU A 262 -0.07 -26.10 18.93
N ILE A 263 -0.25 -27.36 19.35
CA ILE A 263 0.29 -27.90 20.60
C ILE A 263 1.03 -29.22 20.35
N GLN A 264 2.04 -29.50 21.17
CA GLN A 264 2.86 -30.73 21.02
C GLN A 264 2.24 -31.89 21.80
N SER A 265 1.60 -31.60 22.94
CA SER A 265 0.95 -32.62 23.77
C SER A 265 -0.17 -32.00 24.60
N ARG A 266 -0.98 -32.83 25.27
CA ARG A 266 -2.01 -32.38 26.22
C ARG A 266 -1.44 -31.67 27.46
N GLN A 267 -0.12 -31.71 27.68
CA GLN A 267 0.54 -31.00 28.78
C GLN A 267 0.87 -29.55 28.41
N SER A 268 0.71 -29.15 27.15
CA SER A 268 0.85 -27.74 26.75
C SER A 268 -0.17 -26.87 27.49
N ASN A 269 0.27 -25.70 27.96
CA ASN A 269 -0.62 -24.74 28.62
C ASN A 269 -0.86 -23.53 27.72
N VAL A 270 -2.14 -23.18 27.53
CA VAL A 270 -2.59 -22.05 26.71
C VAL A 270 -3.69 -21.29 27.41
N GLU A 271 -3.54 -19.97 27.52
CA GLU A 271 -4.51 -19.06 28.16
C GLU A 271 -4.76 -17.83 27.28
N GLY A 272 -6.01 -17.56 26.88
CA GLY A 272 -6.30 -16.44 25.98
C GLY A 272 -5.53 -16.54 24.66
N ASN A 273 -5.34 -17.77 24.15
CA ASN A 273 -4.48 -18.13 23.02
C ASN A 273 -2.97 -17.89 23.18
N ARG A 274 -2.49 -17.43 24.34
CA ARG A 274 -1.05 -17.33 24.67
C ARG A 274 -0.50 -18.70 25.04
N LEU A 275 0.57 -19.13 24.39
CA LEU A 275 1.21 -20.41 24.69
C LEU A 275 2.16 -20.19 25.86
N LEU A 276 1.88 -20.74 27.03
CA LEU A 276 2.69 -20.54 28.24
C LEU A 276 3.77 -21.61 28.40
N PHE A 277 3.49 -22.82 27.91
CA PHE A 277 4.39 -23.97 28.05
C PHE A 277 4.19 -25.01 26.93
N GLN A 278 5.29 -25.50 26.35
CA GLN A 278 5.30 -26.60 25.38
C GLN A 278 6.66 -27.31 25.36
N GLY A 279 6.67 -28.63 25.58
CA GLY A 279 7.90 -29.40 25.62
C GLY A 279 8.79 -28.99 26.80
N ASP A 280 9.97 -28.43 26.54
CA ASP A 280 10.87 -27.84 27.53
C ASP A 280 10.81 -26.30 27.56
N ARG A 281 10.05 -25.68 26.64
CA ARG A 281 9.97 -24.23 26.48
C ARG A 281 8.90 -23.63 27.38
N HIS A 282 9.27 -22.53 28.02
CA HIS A 282 8.39 -21.68 28.83
C HIS A 282 8.37 -20.29 28.23
N TYR A 283 7.18 -19.72 28.14
CA TYR A 283 6.95 -18.44 27.50
C TYR A 283 6.34 -17.46 28.50
N GLN A 284 6.80 -16.22 28.46
CA GLN A 284 6.26 -15.13 29.27
C GLN A 284 5.87 -13.98 28.35
N TYR A 285 4.73 -13.38 28.63
CA TYR A 285 4.16 -12.29 27.85
C TYR A 285 4.08 -11.03 28.72
N ASP A 286 4.19 -9.86 28.10
CA ASP A 286 3.80 -8.61 28.75
C ASP A 286 2.27 -8.53 28.91
N GLU A 287 1.81 -7.50 29.63
CA GLU A 287 0.39 -7.25 29.86
C GLU A 287 -0.40 -6.90 28.59
N PHE A 288 0.28 -6.60 27.48
CA PHE A 288 -0.30 -6.34 26.16
C PHE A 288 -0.30 -7.58 25.25
N GLY A 289 0.19 -8.72 25.75
CA GLY A 289 0.19 -10.01 25.07
C GLY A 289 1.39 -10.24 24.14
N ASN A 290 2.44 -9.42 24.22
CA ASN A 290 3.67 -9.62 23.45
C ASN A 290 4.62 -10.58 24.16
N LEU A 291 5.21 -11.54 23.45
CA LEU A 291 6.16 -12.49 24.03
C LEU A 291 7.44 -11.76 24.47
N ILE A 292 7.74 -11.68 25.76
CA ILE A 292 8.93 -10.99 26.29
C ILE A 292 10.05 -11.95 26.70
N GLN A 293 9.76 -13.23 26.90
CA GLN A 293 10.76 -14.23 27.25
C GLN A 293 10.41 -15.63 26.75
N GLU A 294 11.38 -16.31 26.12
CA GLU A 294 11.36 -17.76 25.88
C GLU A 294 12.52 -18.39 26.66
N ALA A 295 12.22 -19.32 27.57
CA ALA A 295 13.23 -20.04 28.35
C ALA A 295 13.17 -21.55 28.10
N ARG A 296 14.33 -22.20 27.92
CA ARG A 296 14.44 -23.64 27.66
C ARG A 296 15.68 -24.28 28.28
N GLY A 297 15.82 -25.60 28.13
CA GLY A 297 16.96 -26.36 28.65
C GLY A 297 16.90 -26.63 30.16
N THR A 298 17.94 -27.29 30.69
CA THR A 298 18.02 -27.67 32.11
C THR A 298 17.92 -26.44 33.00
N ASN A 299 16.96 -26.47 33.95
CA ASN A 299 16.65 -25.35 34.83
C ASN A 299 16.31 -24.04 34.10
N GLN A 300 15.79 -24.12 32.86
CA GLN A 300 15.39 -22.95 32.07
C GLN A 300 16.52 -21.93 31.84
N SER A 301 17.77 -22.41 31.75
CA SER A 301 18.97 -21.56 31.69
C SER A 301 19.19 -20.87 30.34
N LEU A 302 18.60 -21.38 29.26
CA LEU A 302 18.71 -20.78 27.93
C LEU A 302 17.54 -19.83 27.71
N VAL A 303 17.77 -18.54 27.95
CA VAL A 303 16.73 -17.49 27.91
C VAL A 303 16.94 -16.58 26.70
N THR A 304 15.91 -16.45 25.87
CA THR A 304 15.79 -15.38 24.86
C THR A 304 14.86 -14.30 25.39
N ARG A 305 15.23 -13.03 25.26
CA ARG A 305 14.44 -11.87 25.71
C ARG A 305 14.03 -11.02 24.52
N TYR A 306 12.84 -10.44 24.58
CA TYR A 306 12.27 -9.59 23.54
C TYR A 306 11.80 -8.27 24.16
N GLN A 307 11.93 -7.17 23.42
CA GLN A 307 11.41 -5.86 23.82
C GLN A 307 10.67 -5.21 22.66
N TYR A 308 9.69 -4.38 22.99
CA TYR A 308 8.77 -3.76 22.03
C TYR A 308 8.67 -2.25 22.28
N ASP A 309 8.33 -1.50 21.24
CA ASP A 309 7.94 -0.10 21.38
C ASP A 309 6.45 0.06 21.76
N GLY A 310 6.02 1.31 22.00
CA GLY A 310 4.63 1.65 22.33
C GLY A 310 3.61 1.37 21.20
N GLN A 311 4.06 0.87 20.05
CA GLN A 311 3.21 0.38 18.96
C GLN A 311 3.27 -1.15 18.82
N HIS A 312 3.83 -1.85 19.81
CA HIS A 312 4.01 -3.30 19.84
C HIS A 312 4.89 -3.86 18.71
N ARG A 313 5.81 -3.05 18.16
CA ARG A 313 6.81 -3.50 17.20
C ARG A 313 8.05 -3.99 17.94
N LEU A 314 8.59 -5.14 17.54
CA LEU A 314 9.77 -5.75 18.17
C LEU A 314 10.99 -4.86 17.94
N THR A 315 11.58 -4.29 18.98
CA THR A 315 12.75 -3.40 18.83
C THR A 315 14.05 -4.08 19.19
N HIS A 316 14.00 -5.14 19.99
CA HIS A 316 15.20 -5.76 20.55
C HIS A 316 15.00 -7.26 20.82
N VAL A 317 16.02 -8.06 20.52
CA VAL A 317 16.10 -9.48 20.90
C VAL A 317 17.48 -9.80 21.44
N GLU A 318 17.53 -10.40 22.62
CA GLU A 318 18.76 -10.90 23.25
C GLU A 318 18.69 -12.43 23.33
N LYS A 319 19.67 -13.12 22.72
CA LYS A 319 19.76 -14.59 22.72
C LYS A 319 20.61 -15.08 23.91
N PRO A 320 20.47 -16.35 24.32
CA PRO A 320 21.21 -16.89 25.46
C PRO A 320 22.74 -16.90 25.28
N ASP A 321 23.23 -16.81 24.05
CA ASP A 321 24.65 -16.79 23.73
C ASP A 321 25.25 -15.37 23.71
N GLY A 322 24.45 -14.35 24.03
CA GLY A 322 24.84 -12.94 24.03
C GLY A 322 24.63 -12.23 22.69
N THR A 323 24.12 -12.92 21.66
CA THR A 323 23.76 -12.27 20.40
C THR A 323 22.61 -11.29 20.62
N LEU A 324 22.76 -10.08 20.07
CA LEU A 324 21.82 -8.99 20.17
C LEU A 324 21.31 -8.59 18.79
N ALA A 325 20.00 -8.42 18.63
CA ALA A 325 19.39 -7.88 17.43
C ALA A 325 18.52 -6.67 17.78
N GLU A 326 18.71 -5.56 17.05
CA GLU A 326 17.98 -4.32 17.21
C GLU A 326 17.30 -3.93 15.90
N TYR A 327 16.04 -3.48 15.96
CA TYR A 327 15.23 -3.17 14.79
C TYR A 327 14.68 -1.74 14.84
N GLN A 328 14.61 -1.11 13.66
CA GLN A 328 14.01 0.21 13.50
C GLN A 328 12.95 0.18 12.41
N TYR A 329 11.98 1.09 12.50
CA TYR A 329 10.82 1.11 11.63
C TYR A 329 10.48 2.53 11.19
N ASP A 330 9.84 2.65 10.03
CA ASP A 330 9.23 3.91 9.60
C ASP A 330 7.84 4.12 10.21
N ALA A 331 7.23 5.26 9.90
CA ALA A 331 5.88 5.65 10.32
C ALA A 331 4.76 4.65 9.96
N PHE A 332 4.97 3.79 8.96
CA PHE A 332 4.05 2.72 8.56
C PHE A 332 4.43 1.34 9.13
N GLY A 333 5.38 1.29 10.06
CA GLY A 333 5.85 0.07 10.69
C GLY A 333 6.64 -0.84 9.74
N ARG A 334 7.19 -0.33 8.63
CA ARG A 334 8.14 -1.07 7.77
C ARG A 334 9.47 -1.08 8.44
N ARG A 335 10.07 -2.26 8.61
CA ARG A 335 11.43 -2.36 9.16
C ARG A 335 12.38 -1.63 8.20
N THR A 336 13.07 -0.60 8.66
CA THR A 336 14.05 0.16 7.89
C THR A 336 15.47 -0.29 8.18
N HIS A 337 15.75 -0.73 9.41
CA HIS A 337 17.07 -1.21 9.80
C HIS A 337 16.99 -2.46 10.68
N LYS A 338 18.04 -3.25 10.59
CA LYS A 338 18.42 -4.28 11.54
C LYS A 338 19.89 -4.12 11.88
N THR A 339 20.22 -4.11 13.16
CA THR A 339 21.59 -4.15 13.64
C THR A 339 21.77 -5.38 14.51
N VAL A 340 22.77 -6.21 14.19
CA VAL A 340 23.06 -7.44 14.92
C VAL A 340 24.45 -7.35 15.52
N THR A 341 24.56 -7.51 16.84
CA THR A 341 25.83 -7.72 17.53
C THR A 341 25.96 -9.19 17.87
N ASP A 342 26.91 -9.89 17.27
CA ASP A 342 27.12 -11.31 17.55
C ASP A 342 27.74 -11.55 18.94
N LYS A 343 27.81 -12.81 19.36
CA LYS A 343 28.43 -13.24 20.62
C LYS A 343 29.90 -12.86 20.81
N THR A 344 30.59 -12.39 19.76
CA THR A 344 31.97 -11.90 19.82
C THR A 344 32.05 -10.38 19.95
N GLY A 345 30.91 -9.69 19.88
CA GLY A 345 30.79 -8.24 19.92
C GLY A 345 30.90 -7.59 18.54
N HIS A 346 30.97 -8.37 17.45
CA HIS A 346 31.00 -7.82 16.09
C HIS A 346 29.61 -7.38 15.67
N GLN A 347 29.50 -6.15 15.16
CA GLN A 347 28.23 -5.54 14.79
C GLN A 347 28.09 -5.48 13.27
N THR A 348 26.93 -5.88 12.75
CA THR A 348 26.54 -5.69 11.34
C THR A 348 25.21 -4.94 11.27
N THR A 349 25.06 -4.09 10.26
CA THR A 349 23.80 -3.38 10.01
C THR A 349 23.30 -3.68 8.59
N THR A 350 21.99 -3.88 8.48
CA THR A 350 21.27 -4.06 7.22
C THR A 350 20.14 -3.05 7.15
N GLU A 351 20.11 -2.29 6.07
CA GLU A 351 19.03 -1.37 5.73
C GLU A 351 18.04 -2.05 4.78
N PHE A 352 16.75 -1.75 4.92
CA PHE A 352 15.67 -2.31 4.11
C PHE A 352 14.86 -1.21 3.42
N LEU A 353 14.64 -1.41 2.12
CA LEU A 353 13.85 -0.54 1.27
C LEU A 353 12.56 -1.25 0.86
N TRP A 354 11.46 -0.50 0.74
CA TRP A 354 10.14 -1.04 0.48
C TRP A 354 9.47 -0.45 -0.76
N GLN A 355 8.59 -1.25 -1.37
CA GLN A 355 7.61 -0.81 -2.37
C GLN A 355 6.22 -1.06 -1.78
N GLY A 356 5.57 -0.01 -1.26
CA GLY A 356 4.38 -0.20 -0.44
C GLY A 356 4.66 -1.18 0.71
N ASP A 357 3.98 -2.33 0.71
CA ASP A 357 4.13 -3.41 1.71
C ASP A 357 5.04 -4.57 1.29
N LYS A 358 5.70 -4.49 0.13
CA LYS A 358 6.67 -5.51 -0.32
C LYS A 358 8.08 -5.03 -0.05
N LEU A 359 8.91 -5.92 0.49
CA LEU A 359 10.34 -5.67 0.65
C LEU A 359 10.97 -5.53 -0.74
N LEU A 360 11.51 -4.37 -1.06
CA LEU A 360 12.09 -4.09 -2.36
C LEU A 360 13.56 -4.50 -2.42
N ALA A 361 14.33 -4.07 -1.42
CA ALA A 361 15.76 -4.34 -1.39
C ALA A 361 16.29 -4.35 0.04
N GLU A 362 17.45 -4.97 0.23
CA GLU A 362 18.30 -4.79 1.40
C GLU A 362 19.71 -4.36 1.00
N SER A 363 20.32 -3.57 1.87
CA SER A 363 21.70 -3.09 1.73
C SER A 363 22.46 -3.32 3.03
N GLY A 364 23.60 -3.98 2.95
CA GLY A 364 24.58 -4.10 4.03
C GLY A 364 25.95 -3.63 3.57
N GLU A 365 26.94 -3.66 4.45
CA GLU A 365 28.29 -3.13 4.16
C GLU A 365 28.96 -3.71 2.90
N ARG A 366 28.60 -4.94 2.52
CA ARG A 366 29.23 -5.68 1.42
C ARG A 366 28.24 -6.34 0.47
N HIS A 367 26.95 -6.06 0.60
CA HIS A 367 25.94 -6.67 -0.27
C HIS A 367 24.76 -5.74 -0.50
N TYR A 368 24.21 -5.85 -1.72
CA TYR A 368 22.94 -5.25 -2.11
C TYR A 368 22.10 -6.34 -2.78
N GLN A 369 20.86 -6.50 -2.34
CA GLN A 369 19.93 -7.48 -2.89
C GLN A 369 18.59 -6.82 -3.18
N THR A 370 18.06 -7.03 -4.38
CA THR A 370 16.70 -6.62 -4.75
C THR A 370 15.81 -7.85 -4.90
N TYR A 371 14.62 -7.81 -4.29
CA TYR A 371 13.62 -8.86 -4.39
C TYR A 371 12.52 -8.45 -5.38
N LEU A 372 12.40 -9.20 -6.46
CA LEU A 372 11.38 -9.01 -7.49
C LEU A 372 10.27 -10.03 -7.28
N TYR A 373 9.03 -9.59 -7.42
CA TYR A 373 7.84 -10.41 -7.24
C TYR A 373 7.05 -10.55 -8.53
N GLU A 374 6.25 -11.60 -8.62
CA GLU A 374 5.25 -11.74 -9.66
C GLU A 374 4.33 -10.51 -9.65
N TYR A 375 3.95 -10.03 -10.83
CA TYR A 375 3.25 -8.75 -10.96
C TYR A 375 1.91 -8.75 -10.20
N GLY A 376 1.79 -7.87 -9.19
CA GLY A 376 0.60 -7.76 -8.33
C GLY A 376 0.45 -8.87 -7.27
N SER A 377 1.56 -9.53 -6.90
CA SER A 377 1.61 -10.67 -5.98
C SER A 377 2.74 -10.52 -4.94
N PHE A 378 2.74 -11.37 -3.91
CA PHE A 378 3.86 -11.57 -2.96
C PHE A 378 4.70 -12.81 -3.29
N LYS A 379 4.39 -13.51 -4.39
CA LYS A 379 5.18 -14.63 -4.88
C LYS A 379 6.52 -14.14 -5.43
N PRO A 380 7.67 -14.61 -4.92
CA PRO A 380 8.98 -14.20 -5.44
C PRO A 380 9.18 -14.64 -6.89
N LEU A 381 9.67 -13.75 -7.72
CA LEU A 381 9.97 -13.98 -9.14
C LEU A 381 11.47 -14.13 -9.37
N ALA A 382 12.24 -13.14 -8.92
CA ALA A 382 13.69 -13.12 -9.07
C ALA A 382 14.38 -12.42 -7.89
N LEU A 383 15.62 -12.80 -7.62
CA LEU A 383 16.55 -12.11 -6.72
C LEU A 383 17.64 -11.50 -7.59
N VAL A 384 17.93 -10.21 -7.41
CA VAL A 384 19.04 -9.55 -8.10
C VAL A 384 20.08 -9.18 -7.05
N THR A 385 21.30 -9.70 -7.20
CA THR A 385 22.42 -9.33 -6.32
C THR A 385 23.32 -8.31 -7.02
N GLY A 386 23.93 -7.42 -6.25
CA GLY A 386 24.79 -6.35 -6.76
C GLY A 386 24.05 -5.04 -6.90
N GLU A 387 24.78 -3.93 -6.78
CA GLU A 387 24.24 -2.57 -6.80
C GLU A 387 24.45 -1.92 -8.17
N GLY A 388 23.35 -1.40 -8.73
CA GLY A 388 23.33 -0.71 -10.01
C GLY A 388 23.37 -1.63 -11.22
N ALA A 389 23.13 -1.05 -12.40
CA ALA A 389 22.91 -1.81 -13.63
C ALA A 389 24.12 -2.65 -14.07
N ASP A 390 25.35 -2.18 -13.81
CA ASP A 390 26.59 -2.84 -14.26
C ASP A 390 26.97 -4.07 -13.40
N ASN A 391 26.45 -4.17 -12.17
CA ASN A 391 26.77 -5.26 -11.23
C ASN A 391 25.58 -6.22 -11.00
N ALA A 392 24.45 -5.98 -11.67
CA ALA A 392 23.22 -6.71 -11.47
C ALA A 392 23.33 -8.17 -11.94
N THR A 393 23.24 -9.10 -10.98
CA THR A 393 23.24 -10.54 -11.27
C THR A 393 21.89 -11.14 -10.88
N PRO A 394 21.05 -11.54 -11.87
CA PRO A 394 19.73 -12.10 -11.58
C PRO A 394 19.77 -13.60 -11.30
N TYR A 395 18.93 -14.00 -10.36
CA TYR A 395 18.63 -15.38 -9.98
C TYR A 395 17.11 -15.57 -9.94
N PHE A 396 16.64 -16.78 -10.24
CA PHE A 396 15.21 -17.04 -10.46
C PHE A 396 14.64 -18.01 -9.44
N TYR A 397 13.55 -17.60 -8.79
CA TYR A 397 12.85 -18.43 -7.82
C TYR A 397 12.03 -19.54 -8.51
N HIS A 398 12.03 -20.72 -7.89
CA HIS A 398 11.14 -21.84 -8.21
C HIS A 398 10.32 -22.16 -6.96
N LEU A 399 9.01 -22.02 -7.09
CA LEU A 399 8.09 -22.01 -5.95
C LEU A 399 7.29 -23.31 -5.84
N ASP A 400 6.73 -23.56 -4.67
CA ASP A 400 5.65 -24.53 -4.47
C ASP A 400 4.27 -23.97 -4.93
N GLN A 401 3.19 -24.74 -4.71
CA GLN A 401 1.82 -24.37 -5.08
C GLN A 401 1.30 -23.08 -4.41
N ILE A 402 1.80 -22.74 -3.22
CA ILE A 402 1.43 -21.52 -2.48
C ILE A 402 2.46 -20.42 -2.60
N GLY A 403 3.49 -20.56 -3.45
CA GLY A 403 4.47 -19.50 -3.67
C GLY A 403 5.68 -19.50 -2.73
N THR A 404 5.93 -20.59 -2.00
CA THR A 404 7.12 -20.74 -1.14
C THR A 404 8.35 -21.07 -1.98
N PRO A 405 9.47 -20.32 -1.85
CA PRO A 405 10.73 -20.65 -2.51
C PRO A 405 11.30 -22.01 -2.08
N LEU A 406 11.47 -22.95 -3.03
CA LEU A 406 12.11 -24.24 -2.80
C LEU A 406 13.49 -24.34 -3.47
N GLU A 407 13.66 -23.67 -4.62
CA GLU A 407 14.94 -23.55 -5.32
C GLU A 407 15.13 -22.14 -5.87
N ILE A 408 16.39 -21.79 -6.09
CA ILE A 408 16.79 -20.62 -6.86
C ILE A 408 17.87 -21.06 -7.87
N THR A 409 17.73 -20.64 -9.12
CA THR A 409 18.70 -20.93 -10.20
C THR A 409 19.34 -19.67 -10.74
N ASP A 410 20.57 -19.77 -11.23
CA ASP A 410 21.22 -18.71 -12.01
C ASP A 410 20.69 -18.64 -13.45
N VAL A 411 21.27 -17.71 -14.24
CA VAL A 411 20.90 -17.49 -15.65
C VAL A 411 21.21 -18.67 -16.57
N GLU A 412 22.20 -19.51 -16.23
CA GLU A 412 22.50 -20.75 -16.95
C GLU A 412 21.58 -21.91 -16.55
N GLY A 413 20.70 -21.72 -15.56
CA GLY A 413 19.77 -22.73 -15.07
C GLY A 413 20.35 -23.68 -14.03
N ARG A 414 21.52 -23.37 -13.46
CA ARG A 414 22.14 -24.16 -12.39
C ARG A 414 21.52 -23.77 -11.05
N VAL A 415 21.27 -24.75 -10.18
CA VAL A 415 20.75 -24.50 -8.82
C VAL A 415 21.83 -23.84 -7.98
N ALA A 416 21.53 -22.63 -7.50
CA ALA A 416 22.38 -21.83 -6.60
C ALA A 416 21.91 -21.93 -5.13
N TRP A 417 20.61 -22.18 -4.91
CA TRP A 417 20.06 -22.37 -3.57
C TRP A 417 18.91 -23.38 -3.61
N SER A 418 18.80 -24.25 -2.60
CA SER A 418 17.73 -25.24 -2.48
C SER A 418 17.57 -25.71 -1.03
N VAL A 419 16.32 -25.86 -0.59
CA VAL A 419 16.00 -26.15 0.81
C VAL A 419 14.78 -27.07 0.95
N ASP A 420 14.76 -27.87 2.02
CA ASP A 420 13.58 -28.61 2.47
C ASP A 420 13.07 -27.98 3.76
N TYR A 421 11.76 -27.77 3.85
CA TYR A 421 11.12 -27.18 5.03
C TYR A 421 10.36 -28.21 5.85
N HIS A 422 10.33 -27.98 7.16
CA HIS A 422 9.25 -28.40 8.03
C HIS A 422 7.93 -27.74 7.61
N SER A 423 6.79 -28.37 7.91
CA SER A 423 5.48 -27.92 7.47
C SER A 423 5.15 -26.46 7.86
N TYR A 424 5.68 -25.98 8.99
CA TYR A 424 5.47 -24.62 9.51
C TYR A 424 6.62 -23.65 9.21
N GLY A 425 7.49 -23.97 8.24
CA GLY A 425 8.41 -23.01 7.62
C GLY A 425 9.85 -23.04 8.12
N ASN A 426 10.16 -23.84 9.16
CA ASN A 426 11.54 -24.07 9.59
C ASN A 426 12.33 -24.82 8.50
N VAL A 427 13.59 -24.46 8.31
CA VAL A 427 14.49 -25.20 7.41
C VAL A 427 14.84 -26.54 8.04
N ALA A 428 14.44 -27.64 7.40
CA ALA A 428 14.79 -29.00 7.80
C ALA A 428 16.15 -29.41 7.24
N TYR A 429 16.41 -29.09 5.97
CA TYR A 429 17.67 -29.42 5.30
C TYR A 429 18.03 -28.40 4.22
N GLN A 430 19.22 -27.80 4.32
CA GLN A 430 19.77 -26.94 3.27
C GLN A 430 20.54 -27.79 2.24
N ARG A 431 19.94 -28.02 1.07
CA ARG A 431 20.55 -28.83 0.00
C ARG A 431 21.69 -28.11 -0.69
N LYS A 432 21.56 -26.78 -0.87
CA LYS A 432 22.53 -25.95 -1.58
C LYS A 432 22.44 -24.49 -1.14
N ALA A 433 23.56 -23.79 -0.99
CA ALA A 433 23.62 -22.41 -0.51
C ALA A 433 24.81 -21.62 -1.12
N ASP A 434 24.86 -21.52 -2.45
CA ASP A 434 25.85 -20.66 -3.15
C ASP A 434 25.50 -19.17 -3.00
N ILE A 435 24.22 -18.88 -2.72
CA ILE A 435 23.67 -17.56 -2.41
C ILE A 435 22.81 -17.62 -1.15
N VAL A 436 22.50 -16.46 -0.57
CA VAL A 436 21.58 -16.32 0.57
C VAL A 436 20.23 -15.81 0.08
N SER A 437 19.15 -16.46 0.51
CA SER A 437 17.78 -15.98 0.31
C SER A 437 17.01 -16.02 1.65
N PRO A 438 16.60 -14.86 2.18
CA PRO A 438 15.84 -14.78 3.42
C PRO A 438 14.33 -15.02 3.22
N LEU A 439 13.82 -14.96 1.98
CA LEU A 439 12.38 -15.14 1.74
C LEU A 439 11.91 -16.56 2.11
N ARG A 440 10.76 -16.66 2.78
CA ARG A 440 10.12 -17.93 3.21
C ARG A 440 8.71 -18.04 2.63
N PHE A 441 7.67 -18.30 3.41
CA PHE A 441 6.30 -18.17 2.91
C PHE A 441 6.07 -16.76 2.36
N GLN A 442 5.03 -16.57 1.54
CA GLN A 442 4.72 -15.26 0.96
C GLN A 442 4.71 -14.18 2.04
N GLY A 443 5.46 -13.09 1.83
CA GLY A 443 5.58 -11.96 2.76
C GLY A 443 6.53 -12.15 3.95
N GLN A 444 7.21 -13.29 4.05
CA GLN A 444 8.11 -13.60 5.17
C GLN A 444 9.58 -13.34 4.83
N TYR A 445 10.29 -12.68 5.75
CA TYR A 445 11.74 -12.54 5.75
C TYR A 445 12.35 -13.27 6.96
N TYR A 446 13.26 -14.22 6.73
CA TYR A 446 13.94 -14.96 7.78
C TYR A 446 15.10 -14.17 8.40
N ASP A 447 15.00 -13.92 9.71
CA ASP A 447 16.06 -13.35 10.53
C ASP A 447 16.88 -14.46 11.18
N GLU A 448 18.05 -14.75 10.61
CA GLU A 448 18.94 -15.82 11.08
C GLU A 448 19.33 -15.66 12.55
N GLU A 449 19.54 -14.42 13.00
CA GLU A 449 20.01 -14.13 14.35
C GLU A 449 18.98 -14.47 15.44
N THR A 450 17.69 -14.46 15.10
CA THR A 450 16.60 -14.77 16.03
C THR A 450 15.95 -16.13 15.76
N GLY A 451 15.93 -16.55 14.49
CA GLY A 451 15.11 -17.66 13.98
C GLY A 451 13.68 -17.25 13.65
N LEU A 452 13.31 -15.98 13.81
CA LEU A 452 11.98 -15.47 13.51
C LEU A 452 11.82 -15.14 12.03
N HIS A 453 10.59 -15.17 11.56
CA HIS A 453 10.22 -14.66 10.24
C HIS A 453 9.49 -13.33 10.43
N TYR A 454 10.03 -12.25 9.90
CA TYR A 454 9.36 -10.97 9.84
C TYR A 454 8.29 -11.00 8.74
N ASN A 455 7.02 -10.87 9.14
CA ASN A 455 5.82 -10.81 8.30
C ASN A 455 5.22 -9.40 8.40
N ARG A 456 5.88 -8.39 7.83
CA ARG A 456 5.42 -6.98 7.68
C ARG A 456 4.92 -6.27 8.95
N HIS A 457 3.81 -6.70 9.54
CA HIS A 457 3.23 -6.19 10.78
C HIS A 457 3.54 -7.03 12.02
N ARG A 458 3.96 -8.29 11.87
CA ARG A 458 4.26 -9.20 13.01
C ARG A 458 5.50 -10.05 12.78
N TYR A 459 5.99 -10.67 13.85
CA TYR A 459 7.05 -11.68 13.81
C TYR A 459 6.46 -13.07 14.07
N TYR A 460 6.74 -13.98 13.14
CA TYR A 460 6.31 -15.38 13.17
C TYR A 460 7.44 -16.28 13.69
N SER A 461 7.11 -17.16 14.63
CA SER A 461 7.99 -18.21 15.13
C SER A 461 7.65 -19.52 14.43
N PRO A 462 8.49 -20.00 13.49
CA PRO A 462 8.29 -21.31 12.85
C PRO A 462 8.42 -22.48 13.85
N ASP A 463 9.17 -22.30 14.94
CA ASP A 463 9.33 -23.29 16.02
C ASP A 463 8.00 -23.62 16.72
N SER A 464 7.14 -22.61 16.89
CA SER A 464 5.84 -22.74 17.56
C SER A 464 4.64 -22.65 16.60
N GLY A 465 4.88 -22.35 15.32
CA GLY A 465 3.85 -22.23 14.29
C GLY A 465 2.89 -21.06 14.49
N ARG A 466 3.35 -19.95 15.11
CA ARG A 466 2.51 -18.81 15.51
C ARG A 466 3.24 -17.47 15.51
N PHE A 467 2.48 -16.38 15.55
CA PHE A 467 3.02 -15.06 15.82
C PHE A 467 3.38 -14.88 17.29
N ILE A 468 4.36 -14.02 17.57
CA ILE A 468 4.82 -13.72 18.94
C ILE A 468 4.10 -12.53 19.58
N THR A 469 3.25 -11.85 18.82
CA THR A 469 2.38 -10.76 19.29
C THR A 469 0.93 -10.99 18.83
N PRO A 470 -0.07 -10.41 19.52
CA PRO A 470 -1.44 -10.47 19.08
C PRO A 470 -1.63 -9.76 17.74
N ASP A 471 -2.61 -10.21 16.96
CA ASP A 471 -3.03 -9.55 15.72
C ASP A 471 -3.45 -8.08 15.98
N PRO A 472 -2.79 -7.09 15.36
CA PRO A 472 -3.11 -5.68 15.59
C PRO A 472 -4.46 -5.26 14.99
N ILE A 473 -5.06 -6.07 14.10
CA ILE A 473 -6.45 -5.84 13.62
C ILE A 473 -7.50 -6.65 14.41
N GLY A 474 -7.09 -7.33 15.48
CA GLY A 474 -7.97 -8.01 16.43
C GLY A 474 -8.88 -9.04 15.78
N LEU A 475 -10.19 -8.95 16.07
CA LEU A 475 -11.20 -9.89 15.56
C LEU A 475 -11.28 -9.97 14.03
N ALA A 476 -10.81 -8.95 13.30
CA ALA A 476 -10.76 -8.98 11.84
C ALA A 476 -9.68 -9.96 11.30
N GLY A 477 -8.64 -10.26 12.08
CA GLY A 477 -7.63 -11.28 11.76
C GLY A 477 -8.06 -12.70 12.17
N GLY A 478 -9.04 -12.82 13.07
CA GLY A 478 -9.62 -14.08 13.54
C GLY A 478 -9.88 -14.09 15.05
N LEU A 479 -10.43 -15.19 15.57
CA LEU A 479 -10.62 -15.35 17.03
C LEU A 479 -9.33 -15.73 17.76
N ASN A 480 -8.37 -16.33 17.05
CA ASN A 480 -7.06 -16.66 17.58
C ASN A 480 -6.01 -15.66 17.09
N ASN A 481 -5.74 -14.64 17.91
CA ASN A 481 -4.87 -13.52 17.57
C ASN A 481 -3.38 -13.89 17.41
N TYR A 482 -2.96 -15.13 17.71
CA TYR A 482 -1.59 -15.60 17.50
C TYR A 482 -1.46 -16.56 16.31
N GLN A 483 -2.58 -16.98 15.71
CA GLN A 483 -2.57 -17.94 14.62
C GLN A 483 -1.91 -17.35 13.36
N TYR A 484 -1.06 -18.13 12.70
CA TYR A 484 -0.55 -17.79 11.37
C TYR A 484 -1.62 -18.07 10.30
N VAL A 485 -2.00 -19.33 10.14
CA VAL A 485 -3.03 -19.78 9.18
C VAL A 485 -3.72 -21.06 9.67
N VAL A 486 -4.85 -21.43 9.05
CA VAL A 486 -5.54 -22.72 9.31
C VAL A 486 -4.64 -23.92 9.00
N ASN A 487 -3.98 -23.92 7.84
CA ASN A 487 -2.92 -24.88 7.51
C ASN A 487 -1.88 -24.25 6.55
N PRO A 488 -0.58 -24.50 6.75
CA PRO A 488 0.49 -23.85 5.97
C PRO A 488 0.67 -24.43 4.57
N THR A 489 -0.14 -25.43 4.18
CA THR A 489 -0.05 -26.13 2.89
C THR A 489 -0.93 -25.53 1.79
N GLY A 490 -1.96 -24.76 2.19
CA GLY A 490 -2.90 -24.11 1.27
C GLY A 490 -3.15 -22.62 1.56
N TRP A 491 -2.71 -22.13 2.72
CA TRP A 491 -2.95 -20.78 3.19
C TRP A 491 -1.64 -20.03 3.46
N VAL A 492 -1.68 -18.70 3.33
CA VAL A 492 -0.57 -17.79 3.61
C VAL A 492 -1.11 -16.53 4.31
N ASP A 493 -0.24 -15.81 5.02
CA ASP A 493 -0.53 -14.47 5.54
C ASP A 493 0.63 -13.51 5.22
N PRO A 494 0.61 -12.87 4.03
CA PRO A 494 1.73 -12.06 3.55
C PRO A 494 1.96 -10.77 4.34
N LEU A 495 0.95 -10.29 5.04
CA LEU A 495 1.04 -9.05 5.83
C LEU A 495 1.20 -9.34 7.33
N GLY A 496 1.00 -10.58 7.75
CA GLY A 496 0.88 -10.90 9.17
C GLY A 496 -0.34 -10.24 9.78
N LEU A 497 -1.47 -10.15 9.08
CA LEU A 497 -2.71 -9.53 9.55
C LEU A 497 -3.95 -10.38 9.28
N SER A 498 -3.97 -11.12 8.18
CA SER A 498 -5.11 -11.93 7.79
C SER A 498 -4.69 -12.98 6.79
N GLN A 499 -5.00 -14.23 7.13
CA GLN A 499 -4.79 -15.37 6.27
C GLN A 499 -5.64 -15.34 4.99
N CYS A 500 -5.09 -15.87 3.90
CA CYS A 500 -5.75 -16.07 2.61
C CYS A 500 -5.28 -17.38 1.96
N LEU A 501 -6.11 -17.96 1.07
CA LEU A 501 -5.69 -19.08 0.24
C LEU A 501 -4.51 -18.65 -0.66
N GLY A 502 -3.55 -19.55 -0.90
CA GLY A 502 -2.21 -19.33 -1.50
C GLY A 502 -2.09 -18.59 -2.85
N SER A 503 -3.19 -18.08 -3.40
CA SER A 503 -3.24 -17.04 -4.43
C SER A 503 -3.96 -15.80 -3.88
N CYS A 504 -3.27 -15.00 -3.07
CA CYS A 504 -3.83 -13.77 -2.49
C CYS A 504 -3.98 -12.62 -3.50
N ALA A 505 -3.79 -12.92 -4.80
CA ALA A 505 -3.99 -12.01 -5.92
C ALA A 505 -5.39 -11.36 -5.91
N GLY A 506 -6.40 -11.98 -5.26
CA GLY A 506 -7.74 -11.42 -5.12
C GLY A 506 -7.96 -10.53 -3.90
N ALA A 507 -7.19 -10.70 -2.81
CA ALA A 507 -7.33 -9.94 -1.57
C ALA A 507 -6.46 -8.68 -1.59
N ILE A 508 -5.23 -8.78 -2.12
CA ILE A 508 -4.32 -7.64 -2.28
C ILE A 508 -4.69 -6.80 -3.49
N ARG A 509 -5.16 -7.38 -4.61
CA ARG A 509 -5.77 -6.55 -5.67
C ARG A 509 -6.96 -5.76 -5.13
N ARG A 510 -7.79 -6.36 -4.27
CA ARG A 510 -8.89 -5.62 -3.63
C ARG A 510 -8.37 -4.56 -2.68
N ALA A 511 -7.44 -4.83 -1.77
CA ALA A 511 -6.93 -3.80 -0.85
C ALA A 511 -6.16 -2.67 -1.56
N PHE A 512 -5.26 -2.99 -2.50
CA PHE A 512 -4.43 -2.01 -3.22
C PHE A 512 -5.22 -1.25 -4.30
N LEU A 513 -6.21 -1.86 -4.96
CA LEU A 513 -7.06 -1.19 -5.96
C LEU A 513 -8.30 -0.54 -5.34
N ASN A 514 -8.90 -1.10 -4.28
CA ASN A 514 -10.05 -0.49 -3.59
C ASN A 514 -9.66 0.82 -2.90
N ASN A 515 -8.42 0.95 -2.42
CA ASN A 515 -7.99 2.16 -1.73
C ASN A 515 -7.68 3.35 -2.65
N LYS A 516 -7.79 3.21 -3.98
CA LYS A 516 -7.58 4.38 -4.84
C LYS A 516 -8.44 4.46 -6.12
N TRP A 517 -8.78 3.34 -6.77
CA TRP A 517 -9.49 3.36 -8.07
C TRP A 517 -10.26 2.07 -8.31
N GLY A 518 -11.38 1.85 -7.62
CA GLY A 518 -12.30 0.74 -7.91
C GLY A 518 -12.45 0.55 -9.41
N TYR A 519 -12.30 -0.67 -9.92
CA TYR A 519 -12.11 -1.01 -11.34
C TYR A 519 -12.97 -0.16 -12.30
N LEU A 520 -12.40 0.95 -12.79
CA LEU A 520 -13.06 1.78 -13.80
C LEU A 520 -12.80 1.18 -15.16
N THR A 521 -13.89 0.93 -15.90
CA THR A 521 -13.84 0.74 -17.35
C THR A 521 -13.12 1.91 -18.02
N SER A 522 -12.63 1.73 -19.25
CA SER A 522 -11.95 2.79 -20.01
C SER A 522 -12.81 4.07 -20.11
N SER A 523 -14.14 3.93 -20.21
CA SER A 523 -15.09 5.04 -20.23
C SER A 523 -15.20 5.73 -18.87
N GLU A 524 -15.36 4.97 -17.77
CA GLU A 524 -15.43 5.53 -16.43
C GLU A 524 -14.13 6.21 -16.03
N ARG A 525 -13.00 5.69 -16.50
CA ARG A 525 -11.68 6.28 -16.28
C ARG A 525 -11.49 7.57 -17.07
N SER A 526 -11.93 7.60 -18.33
CA SER A 526 -11.88 8.83 -19.14
C SER A 526 -12.75 9.92 -18.54
N ALA A 527 -13.93 9.56 -18.04
CA ALA A 527 -14.80 10.47 -17.31
C ALA A 527 -14.16 10.98 -16.02
N LEU A 528 -13.54 10.09 -15.22
CA LEU A 528 -12.86 10.48 -13.99
C LEU A 528 -11.59 11.31 -14.24
N LEU A 529 -10.85 11.03 -15.32
CA LEU A 529 -9.74 11.86 -15.78
C LEU A 529 -10.22 13.27 -16.06
N GLN A 530 -11.29 13.41 -16.86
CA GLN A 530 -11.86 14.70 -17.21
C GLN A 530 -12.35 15.45 -15.95
N GLN A 531 -13.03 14.75 -15.05
CA GLN A 531 -13.47 15.31 -13.77
C GLN A 531 -12.29 15.78 -12.90
N LYS A 532 -11.23 14.99 -12.75
CA LYS A 532 -10.06 15.37 -11.95
C LYS A 532 -9.25 16.48 -12.59
N VAL A 533 -9.10 16.48 -13.91
CA VAL A 533 -8.47 17.59 -14.65
C VAL A 533 -9.24 18.89 -14.42
N GLU A 534 -10.56 18.83 -14.43
CA GLU A 534 -11.42 19.99 -14.19
C GLU A 534 -11.32 20.49 -12.74
N LEU A 535 -11.40 19.59 -11.76
CA LEU A 535 -11.23 19.94 -10.33
C LEU A 535 -9.83 20.52 -10.04
N ASN A 536 -8.78 19.97 -10.67
CA ASN A 536 -7.43 20.50 -10.58
C ASN A 536 -7.33 21.91 -11.17
N ALA A 537 -7.98 22.14 -12.30
CA ALA A 537 -7.98 23.44 -12.94
C ALA A 537 -8.76 24.48 -12.12
N GLU A 538 -9.93 24.10 -11.59
CA GLU A 538 -10.72 24.94 -10.69
C GLU A 538 -9.87 25.42 -9.52
N ARG A 539 -9.26 24.47 -8.82
CA ARG A 539 -8.50 24.76 -7.63
C ARG A 539 -7.31 25.67 -7.94
N TRP A 540 -6.59 25.40 -9.03
CA TRP A 540 -5.48 26.23 -9.47
C TRP A 540 -5.91 27.68 -9.70
N VAL A 541 -7.04 27.92 -10.38
CA VAL A 541 -7.50 29.29 -10.68
C VAL A 541 -7.88 30.03 -9.41
N ARG A 542 -8.57 29.35 -8.47
CA ARG A 542 -8.95 29.93 -7.19
C ARG A 542 -7.73 30.29 -6.34
N GLU A 543 -6.76 29.39 -6.23
CA GLU A 543 -5.52 29.66 -5.49
C GLU A 543 -4.66 30.73 -6.17
N TYR A 544 -4.59 30.73 -7.50
CA TYR A 544 -3.89 31.75 -8.25
C TYR A 544 -4.46 33.15 -7.92
N GLU A 545 -5.78 33.31 -7.91
CA GLU A 545 -6.45 34.57 -7.54
C GLU A 545 -6.14 34.99 -6.09
N VAL A 546 -6.29 34.07 -5.14
CA VAL A 546 -6.03 34.34 -3.71
C VAL A 546 -4.57 34.74 -3.48
N ASN A 547 -3.63 33.95 -4.00
CA ASN A 547 -2.20 34.21 -3.85
C ASN A 547 -1.79 35.53 -4.51
N LEU A 548 -2.39 35.86 -5.66
CA LEU A 548 -2.13 37.12 -6.34
C LEU A 548 -2.65 38.32 -5.54
N GLY A 549 -3.84 38.22 -4.95
CA GLY A 549 -4.39 39.26 -4.07
C GLY A 549 -3.59 39.43 -2.79
N GLN A 550 -3.13 38.34 -2.17
CA GLN A 550 -2.26 38.40 -0.98
C GLN A 550 -0.90 39.02 -1.29
N ARG A 551 -0.30 38.68 -2.45
CA ARG A 551 1.00 39.20 -2.87
C ARG A 551 0.95 40.66 -3.30
N TYR A 552 -0.20 41.12 -3.80
CA TYR A 552 -0.42 42.49 -4.25
C TYR A 552 -1.70 43.07 -3.61
N PRO A 553 -1.65 43.56 -2.36
CA PRO A 553 -2.85 43.99 -1.61
C PRO A 553 -3.68 45.13 -2.23
N GLY A 554 -3.13 45.85 -3.22
CA GLY A 554 -3.84 46.86 -4.01
C GLY A 554 -4.41 46.35 -5.34
N LEU A 555 -4.05 45.13 -5.74
CA LEU A 555 -4.60 44.45 -6.90
C LEU A 555 -5.93 43.82 -6.48
N ASN A 556 -6.99 44.06 -7.25
CA ASN A 556 -8.29 43.42 -7.03
C ASN A 556 -8.52 42.34 -8.09
N PRO A 557 -7.86 41.17 -7.99
CA PRO A 557 -8.04 40.09 -8.95
C PRO A 557 -9.45 39.49 -8.83
N HIS A 558 -10.08 39.21 -9.97
CA HIS A 558 -11.47 38.71 -10.00
C HIS A 558 -11.75 37.83 -11.24
N PHE A 559 -10.86 36.87 -11.48
CA PHE A 559 -11.03 35.84 -12.50
C PHE A 559 -12.19 34.90 -12.16
N VAL A 560 -12.28 34.48 -10.91
CA VAL A 560 -13.29 33.55 -10.38
C VAL A 560 -14.61 34.28 -10.19
N ASP A 561 -14.58 35.41 -9.48
CA ASP A 561 -15.81 36.09 -9.03
C ASP A 561 -16.64 36.72 -10.14
N LYS A 562 -16.02 37.05 -11.27
CA LYS A 562 -16.74 37.63 -12.41
C LYS A 562 -16.89 36.72 -13.62
N HIS A 563 -16.00 35.75 -13.79
CA HIS A 563 -15.89 35.00 -15.04
C HIS A 563 -15.75 33.49 -14.86
N GLY A 564 -15.78 32.98 -13.62
CA GLY A 564 -15.74 31.55 -13.34
C GLY A 564 -16.84 30.78 -14.08
N PRO A 565 -16.56 29.56 -14.59
CA PRO A 565 -17.51 28.73 -15.32
C PRO A 565 -18.67 28.21 -14.43
N ASP A 566 -18.51 28.30 -13.11
CA ASP A 566 -19.50 27.93 -12.09
C ASP A 566 -20.56 29.03 -11.85
N ILE A 567 -20.48 30.17 -12.53
CA ILE A 567 -21.45 31.26 -12.39
C ILE A 567 -22.79 30.88 -13.08
N PRO A 568 -23.94 30.98 -12.39
CA PRO A 568 -25.22 30.71 -13.02
C PRO A 568 -25.50 31.63 -14.22
N LEU A 569 -25.88 31.03 -15.37
CA LEU A 569 -26.29 31.78 -16.56
C LEU A 569 -27.52 32.67 -16.29
N SER A 570 -28.45 32.17 -15.48
CA SER A 570 -29.62 32.90 -15.01
C SER A 570 -29.89 32.54 -13.54
N PRO A 571 -30.26 33.52 -12.70
CA PRO A 571 -30.45 34.93 -13.04
C PRO A 571 -29.12 35.69 -13.23
N ASN A 572 -28.01 35.22 -12.69
CA ASN A 572 -26.87 36.10 -12.39
C ASN A 572 -26.19 36.78 -13.60
N LEU A 573 -25.66 36.01 -14.56
CA LEU A 573 -25.00 36.60 -15.74
C LEU A 573 -26.01 37.44 -16.56
N ALA A 574 -27.22 36.93 -16.75
CA ALA A 574 -28.28 37.68 -17.42
C ALA A 574 -28.62 39.01 -16.72
N SER A 575 -28.79 39.01 -15.40
CA SER A 575 -29.05 40.21 -14.59
C SER A 575 -27.95 41.25 -14.75
N ARG A 576 -26.67 40.84 -14.78
CA ARG A 576 -25.56 41.76 -15.05
C ARG A 576 -25.72 42.53 -16.37
N ALA A 577 -26.22 41.87 -17.41
CA ALA A 577 -26.50 42.50 -18.71
C ALA A 577 -27.78 43.36 -18.74
N ILE A 578 -28.63 43.24 -17.72
CA ILE A 578 -29.88 44.01 -17.54
C ILE A 578 -29.64 45.26 -16.68
N ASP A 579 -29.02 45.10 -15.50
CA ASP A 579 -28.92 46.14 -14.47
C ASP A 579 -27.49 46.33 -13.91
N GLY A 580 -26.54 45.50 -14.32
CA GLY A 580 -25.15 45.56 -13.85
C GLY A 580 -24.88 44.76 -12.58
N SER A 581 -25.82 43.93 -12.13
CA SER A 581 -25.68 43.09 -10.95
C SER A 581 -24.35 42.33 -10.90
N HIS A 582 -23.86 42.11 -9.68
CA HIS A 582 -22.66 41.32 -9.47
C HIS A 582 -22.92 39.85 -9.87
N PRO A 583 -22.11 39.25 -10.75
CA PRO A 583 -22.44 37.97 -11.36
C PRO A 583 -22.34 36.79 -10.38
N ARG A 584 -21.59 36.89 -9.27
CA ARG A 584 -21.61 35.86 -8.22
C ARG A 584 -22.65 36.11 -7.12
N THR A 585 -22.64 37.30 -6.52
CA THR A 585 -23.46 37.63 -5.34
C THR A 585 -24.85 38.14 -5.65
N GLY A 586 -25.15 38.51 -6.90
CA GLY A 586 -26.42 39.15 -7.28
C GLY A 586 -26.58 40.57 -6.73
N ALA A 587 -25.54 41.15 -6.11
CA ALA A 587 -25.62 42.49 -5.54
C ALA A 587 -25.97 43.53 -6.62
N PRO A 588 -26.87 44.49 -6.34
CA PRO A 588 -27.38 45.42 -7.35
C PRO A 588 -26.29 46.23 -8.05
N GLY A 589 -26.37 46.30 -9.38
CA GLY A 589 -25.56 47.18 -10.20
C GLY A 589 -26.13 48.57 -10.36
N ARG A 590 -25.38 49.47 -11.01
CA ARG A 590 -25.85 50.81 -11.38
C ARG A 590 -26.36 50.89 -12.82
N PHE A 591 -25.75 50.15 -13.74
CA PHE A 591 -26.02 50.22 -15.18
C PHE A 591 -25.73 48.88 -15.85
N PRO A 592 -26.46 48.50 -16.92
CA PRO A 592 -26.24 47.25 -17.65
C PRO A 592 -24.80 47.11 -18.15
N GLN A 593 -24.17 45.95 -17.89
CA GLN A 593 -22.81 45.62 -18.29
C GLN A 593 -22.75 44.29 -19.04
N PRO A 594 -21.93 44.16 -20.11
CA PRO A 594 -21.65 42.85 -20.68
C PRO A 594 -21.14 41.87 -19.62
N SER A 595 -21.48 40.60 -19.79
CA SER A 595 -21.11 39.56 -18.84
C SER A 595 -20.73 38.29 -19.59
N SER A 596 -19.69 37.60 -19.13
CA SER A 596 -19.28 36.32 -19.71
C SER A 596 -18.67 35.42 -18.66
N GLN A 597 -18.72 34.13 -18.94
CA GLN A 597 -18.04 33.11 -18.18
C GLN A 597 -17.32 32.15 -19.10
N PHE A 598 -16.23 31.55 -18.60
CA PHE A 598 -15.56 30.46 -19.30
C PHE A 598 -16.45 29.23 -19.43
N LYS A 599 -16.16 28.36 -20.40
CA LYS A 599 -16.91 27.12 -20.60
C LYS A 599 -16.64 26.09 -19.50
N ASP A 600 -15.40 26.05 -19.02
CA ASP A 600 -14.84 25.13 -18.03
C ASP A 600 -13.58 25.76 -17.40
N TRP A 601 -13.15 25.22 -16.26
CA TRP A 601 -12.01 25.71 -15.48
C TRP A 601 -10.70 25.43 -16.19
N GLN A 602 -10.59 24.30 -16.90
CA GLN A 602 -9.41 23.97 -17.68
C GLN A 602 -9.08 25.06 -18.72
N THR A 603 -10.09 25.54 -19.44
CA THR A 603 -9.97 26.61 -20.43
C THR A 603 -9.54 27.92 -19.76
N GLN A 604 -10.18 28.29 -18.64
CA GLN A 604 -9.82 29.49 -17.89
C GLN A 604 -8.35 29.45 -17.44
N ARG A 605 -7.93 28.34 -16.82
CA ARG A 605 -6.54 28.13 -16.39
C ARG A 605 -5.56 28.27 -17.55
N ASN A 606 -5.85 27.58 -18.66
CA ASN A 606 -4.96 27.57 -19.83
C ASN A 606 -4.80 28.98 -20.42
N ILE A 607 -5.88 29.77 -20.48
CA ILE A 607 -5.86 31.16 -20.96
C ILE A 607 -5.05 32.07 -20.03
N ILE A 608 -5.21 31.94 -18.70
CA ILE A 608 -4.41 32.69 -17.73
C ILE A 608 -2.93 32.36 -17.92
N ASN A 609 -2.58 31.06 -17.96
CA ASN A 609 -1.21 30.60 -18.19
C ASN A 609 -0.64 31.10 -19.51
N GLU A 610 -1.43 31.06 -20.58
CA GLU A 610 -1.04 31.58 -21.88
C GLU A 610 -0.72 33.07 -21.81
N ALA A 611 -1.50 33.87 -21.08
CA ALA A 611 -1.24 35.30 -20.96
C ALA A 611 0.01 35.61 -20.11
N ILE A 612 0.24 34.90 -19.01
CA ILE A 612 1.33 35.23 -18.07
C ILE A 612 2.69 34.65 -18.47
N THR A 613 2.73 33.65 -19.35
CA THR A 613 3.98 32.99 -19.78
C THR A 613 4.51 33.50 -21.13
N ARG A 614 3.99 34.61 -21.66
CA ARG A 614 4.36 35.11 -23.00
C ARG A 614 5.85 35.45 -23.13
N GLU A 615 6.41 36.16 -22.17
CA GLU A 615 7.82 36.56 -22.20
C GLU A 615 8.76 35.35 -22.15
N ALA A 616 8.41 34.34 -21.34
CA ALA A 616 9.13 33.06 -21.30
C ALA A 616 9.09 32.29 -22.64
N ARG A 617 8.09 32.58 -23.48
CA ARG A 617 7.95 32.02 -24.84
C ARG A 617 8.53 32.93 -25.93
N GLY A 618 9.28 33.98 -25.57
CA GLY A 618 9.88 34.92 -26.51
C GLY A 618 8.87 35.86 -27.18
N LEU A 619 7.67 36.02 -26.62
CA LEU A 619 6.63 36.89 -27.14
C LEU A 619 6.55 38.21 -26.35
N PRO A 620 6.11 39.31 -26.98
CA PRO A 620 5.79 40.53 -26.25
C PRO A 620 4.79 40.26 -25.12
N LYS A 621 5.06 40.85 -23.95
CA LYS A 621 4.27 40.67 -22.73
C LYS A 621 2.79 40.96 -22.92
N TYR A 622 2.48 42.00 -23.70
CA TYR A 622 1.13 42.44 -24.05
C TYR A 622 0.97 42.49 -25.58
N ASN A 623 -0.25 42.40 -26.08
CA ASN A 623 -0.55 42.56 -27.51
C ASN A 623 -1.64 43.60 -27.80
N GLY A 624 -2.04 44.39 -26.79
CA GLY A 624 -2.94 45.52 -26.95
C GLY A 624 -3.14 46.31 -25.67
N PHE A 625 -4.05 47.28 -25.74
CA PHE A 625 -4.54 48.06 -24.60
C PHE A 625 -6.07 48.15 -24.62
N ASP A 626 -6.71 48.19 -23.46
CA ASP A 626 -8.14 48.43 -23.36
C ASP A 626 -8.49 49.92 -23.45
N SER A 627 -9.78 50.26 -23.45
CA SER A 627 -10.25 51.65 -23.56
C SER A 627 -9.91 52.53 -22.35
N GLN A 628 -9.39 51.95 -21.27
CA GLN A 628 -8.92 52.65 -20.07
C GLN A 628 -7.38 52.76 -20.04
N GLY A 629 -6.70 52.27 -21.09
CA GLY A 629 -5.24 52.28 -21.18
C GLY A 629 -4.55 51.14 -20.44
N ASN A 630 -5.31 50.15 -19.93
CA ASN A 630 -4.70 48.99 -19.28
C ASN A 630 -4.10 48.06 -20.35
N PRO A 631 -2.88 47.52 -20.15
CA PRO A 631 -2.34 46.51 -21.05
C PRO A 631 -3.22 45.25 -21.08
N VAL A 632 -3.33 44.63 -22.25
CA VAL A 632 -4.09 43.40 -22.43
C VAL A 632 -3.34 42.34 -23.23
N VAL A 633 -3.74 41.10 -23.00
CA VAL A 633 -3.46 39.97 -23.89
C VAL A 633 -4.79 39.45 -24.42
N THR A 634 -4.94 39.42 -25.74
CA THR A 634 -6.08 38.81 -26.42
C THR A 634 -5.65 37.60 -27.25
N GLY A 635 -6.51 36.58 -27.32
CA GLY A 635 -6.31 35.41 -28.18
C GLY A 635 -7.62 34.86 -28.71
N THR A 636 -7.52 33.90 -29.62
CA THR A 636 -8.65 33.24 -30.28
C THR A 636 -8.42 31.74 -30.30
N TYR A 637 -9.44 30.95 -29.99
CA TYR A 637 -9.46 29.50 -30.13
C TYR A 637 -10.40 29.10 -31.28
N HIS A 638 -10.17 27.93 -31.87
CA HIS A 638 -11.08 27.36 -32.88
C HIS A 638 -12.41 26.90 -32.29
N GLU A 639 -12.40 26.52 -31.01
CA GLU A 639 -13.57 26.12 -30.24
C GLU A 639 -14.04 27.24 -29.32
N THR A 640 -15.28 27.12 -28.83
CA THR A 640 -15.78 28.04 -27.80
C THR A 640 -14.89 27.99 -26.54
N VAL A 641 -14.57 29.16 -26.00
CA VAL A 641 -13.87 29.34 -24.71
C VAL A 641 -14.85 29.79 -23.61
N GLY A 642 -16.09 30.10 -23.97
CA GLY A 642 -17.09 30.55 -23.02
C GLY A 642 -18.36 31.08 -23.69
N ARG A 643 -19.16 31.75 -22.88
CA ARG A 643 -20.50 32.21 -23.24
C ARG A 643 -20.83 33.48 -22.47
N GLY A 644 -21.75 34.28 -22.97
CA GLY A 644 -22.07 35.54 -22.33
C GLY A 644 -23.33 36.22 -22.82
N PHE A 645 -23.67 37.30 -22.13
CA PHE A 645 -24.78 38.18 -22.43
C PHE A 645 -24.25 39.57 -22.78
N THR A 646 -24.84 40.17 -23.81
CA THR A 646 -24.62 41.57 -24.17
C THR A 646 -25.93 42.36 -24.02
N LYS A 647 -25.81 43.66 -23.77
CA LYS A 647 -26.96 44.54 -23.60
C LYS A 647 -27.80 44.58 -24.88
N ASN A 648 -29.11 44.41 -24.73
CA ASN A 648 -30.07 44.66 -25.80
C ASN A 648 -30.53 46.12 -25.74
N ARG A 649 -30.15 46.91 -26.75
CA ARG A 649 -30.46 48.35 -26.78
C ARG A 649 -31.95 48.65 -27.03
N GLN A 650 -32.71 47.67 -27.55
CA GLN A 650 -34.13 47.82 -27.85
C GLN A 650 -35.01 47.36 -26.69
N ASN A 651 -34.57 46.38 -25.90
CA ASN A 651 -35.26 45.92 -24.70
C ASN A 651 -34.25 45.55 -23.60
N LEU A 652 -34.05 46.46 -22.64
CA LEU A 652 -33.10 46.28 -21.54
C LEU A 652 -33.44 45.08 -20.63
N SER A 653 -34.69 44.63 -20.61
CA SER A 653 -35.11 43.45 -19.83
C SER A 653 -34.81 42.10 -20.52
N GLN A 654 -34.33 42.11 -21.77
CA GLN A 654 -34.06 40.91 -22.58
C GLN A 654 -32.68 40.98 -23.23
N PRO A 655 -31.59 40.66 -22.51
CA PRO A 655 -30.22 40.71 -23.04
C PRO A 655 -29.98 39.65 -24.13
N HIS A 656 -29.04 39.92 -25.04
CA HIS A 656 -28.66 38.96 -26.09
C HIS A 656 -27.68 37.94 -25.55
N PHE A 657 -28.11 36.68 -25.49
CA PHE A 657 -27.25 35.54 -25.17
C PHE A 657 -26.45 35.11 -26.40
N ASN A 658 -25.14 34.88 -26.22
CA ASN A 658 -24.30 34.22 -27.19
C ASN A 658 -23.60 33.01 -26.51
N PRO A 659 -23.88 31.78 -26.97
CA PRO A 659 -23.30 30.57 -26.39
C PRO A 659 -21.85 30.31 -26.83
N ASN A 660 -21.35 31.01 -27.84
CA ASN A 660 -20.11 30.70 -28.56
C ASN A 660 -19.18 31.90 -28.61
N TYR A 661 -18.45 32.14 -27.52
CA TYR A 661 -17.33 33.08 -27.51
C TYR A 661 -16.05 32.32 -27.84
N THR A 662 -15.36 32.69 -28.92
CA THR A 662 -14.10 32.05 -29.34
C THR A 662 -12.87 32.88 -29.02
N LYS A 663 -13.07 34.15 -28.64
CA LYS A 663 -12.00 35.06 -28.23
C LYS A 663 -11.96 35.18 -26.72
N TRP A 664 -10.81 35.63 -26.22
CA TRP A 664 -10.62 35.92 -24.80
C TRP A 664 -9.72 37.13 -24.61
N THR A 665 -9.80 37.72 -23.43
CA THR A 665 -8.97 38.86 -23.03
C THR A 665 -8.54 38.71 -21.57
N ILE A 666 -7.24 38.84 -21.30
CA ILE A 666 -6.68 39.04 -19.96
C ILE A 666 -6.24 40.49 -19.84
N ARG A 667 -6.68 41.19 -18.80
CA ARG A 667 -6.26 42.57 -18.49
C ARG A 667 -5.22 42.59 -17.40
N PHE A 668 -4.23 43.45 -17.59
CA PHE A 668 -3.14 43.69 -16.65
C PHE A 668 -3.29 45.08 -16.05
N ASP A 669 -3.01 45.18 -14.76
CA ASP A 669 -2.99 46.45 -14.07
C ASP A 669 -1.75 47.24 -14.50
N ALA A 670 -1.94 48.51 -14.89
CA ALA A 670 -0.87 49.32 -15.47
C ALA A 670 0.25 49.64 -14.46
N GLY A 671 -0.06 49.68 -13.16
CA GLY A 671 0.92 49.98 -12.11
C GLY A 671 1.78 48.77 -11.73
N THR A 672 1.13 47.63 -11.49
CA THR A 672 1.80 46.40 -11.02
C THR A 672 2.28 45.50 -12.16
N GLY A 673 1.71 45.66 -13.37
CA GLY A 673 1.95 44.77 -14.51
C GLY A 673 1.42 43.34 -14.30
N GLN A 674 0.56 43.13 -13.30
CA GLN A 674 -0.03 41.84 -12.95
C GLN A 674 -1.44 41.71 -13.54
N PRO A 675 -1.87 40.49 -13.93
CA PRO A 675 -3.21 40.30 -14.46
C PRO A 675 -4.23 40.41 -13.32
N PHE A 676 -5.35 41.10 -13.53
CA PHE A 676 -6.40 41.22 -12.49
C PHE A 676 -7.77 40.73 -12.95
N THR A 677 -7.96 40.49 -14.24
CA THR A 677 -9.20 39.89 -14.75
C THR A 677 -8.98 39.24 -16.11
N GLY A 678 -9.81 38.24 -16.40
CA GLY A 678 -9.78 37.46 -17.62
C GLY A 678 -11.18 37.04 -18.01
N TYR A 679 -11.56 37.23 -19.27
CA TYR A 679 -12.92 36.92 -19.71
C TYR A 679 -13.04 36.53 -21.19
N PRO A 680 -13.96 35.62 -21.53
CA PRO A 680 -14.36 35.33 -22.91
C PRO A 680 -15.02 36.53 -23.59
N THR A 681 -14.82 36.66 -24.90
CA THR A 681 -15.38 37.69 -25.77
C THR A 681 -15.94 37.11 -27.09
N PRO A 682 -16.93 37.78 -27.72
CA PRO A 682 -17.55 37.32 -28.96
C PRO A 682 -16.60 37.08 -30.13
#